data_AF-A0A2L1GL72-F1
#
_entry.id   AF-A0A2L1GL72-F1
#
_cell.length_a   1.000
_cell.length_b   1.000
_cell.length_c   1.000
_cell.angle_alpha   90.00
_cell.angle_beta   90.00
_cell.angle_gamma   90.00
#
_symmetry.space_group_name_H-M   'P 1'
#
loop_
_entity.id
_entity.type
_entity.pdbx_description
1 polymer ?
#
loop_
_entity_poly.entity_id
_entity_poly.type
_entity_poly.pdbx_seq_one_letter_code
_entity_poly.pdbx_strand_id
1 'polypeptide(L)'
;MSAKGFCALPKDVPGIWVVAPTEDAPGLGLAVNGCFELDAGRRLLAAKNDGNAAQADELGRSFADALAGLHEASLEVENWPDLRNWLGLAGDVTQYDFWHSLWNVLAGAVKGKEGAGHEVVRRIVAGANGFGALLDRADALPNGLWGDFQCLTRPDSIKKVVKGVLAEEGFFRTICGWGFFKEYLGAPDEVTSERIVAQGKRLVSKFGSADFRYTPVRLSAVLHEFGNINRQIEPEAAADLGALLKGLEKDERFANEQGEIKGELKAFLFRGEDGNFHESGELLIADSGASAKSEASRLAAFAPDEALLASEYQDDALTFFKICRGGFTADIDDMTEWLLAADTPNKQSAALRYLLEGNQGDELAERVRKEKSGKWVEGLDWNSQCFSGWDFKDQAEILLRRLPTLAQLQRGVSPPPPPPLARTQISPKDALKRIYDWWKAEQGGWIQDYERRTYPGLRPSFNLEEEDVGRFDRSSWLALFLLGHFHTMGRQRNVQHRAFIDDCVEEGWWDIFSKANPEKRSDEWMGILETYISNQVDSSQYEVWMNHYVSIYKLSRHLDSYREAFLSIDSHDHMPNLDGILKTLTNPVFQGGGIAAPPIDKTLGLGACFVVRELRRKGILKNAQVDPFCYVPVGRVRELCSSLGCSGLNAQGSINDSKIIYDFLGGHLRQDRVTFDGCYDIPLQILAEKDDQRQRILN
;
A
#
# COMPACT_ATOMS: atom_id res chain seq x y z
N MET A 1 31.33 25.58 31.01
CA MET A 1 29.91 25.92 31.16
C MET A 1 29.55 26.95 30.10
N SER A 2 28.35 26.89 29.54
CA SER A 2 27.83 27.82 28.54
C SER A 2 26.69 28.66 29.13
N ALA A 3 26.16 29.63 28.38
CA ALA A 3 24.98 30.38 28.80
C ALA A 3 23.72 29.49 28.99
N LYS A 4 23.72 28.25 28.49
CA LYS A 4 22.61 27.28 28.60
C LYS A 4 22.86 26.18 29.65
N GLY A 5 23.89 26.31 30.49
CA GLY A 5 24.24 25.32 31.51
C GLY A 5 25.52 24.56 31.21
N PHE A 6 25.65 23.36 31.76
CA PHE A 6 26.83 22.51 31.59
C PHE A 6 26.94 21.99 30.15
N CYS A 7 28.17 21.92 29.66
CA CYS A 7 28.50 21.42 28.33
C CYS A 7 29.72 20.52 28.45
N ALA A 8 29.73 19.41 27.71
CA ALA A 8 30.86 18.50 27.70
C ALA A 8 32.12 19.22 27.17
N LEU A 9 33.27 18.98 27.79
CA LEU A 9 34.56 19.40 27.27
C LEU A 9 34.82 18.74 25.89
N PRO A 10 35.56 19.43 25.00
CA PRO A 10 35.97 18.88 23.71
C PRO A 10 36.70 17.53 23.84
N LYS A 11 36.57 16.67 22.82
CA LYS A 11 37.11 15.29 22.86
C LYS A 11 38.63 15.22 22.90
N ASP A 12 39.30 16.27 22.44
CA ASP A 12 40.75 16.46 22.44
C ASP A 12 41.30 16.91 23.80
N VAL A 13 40.43 17.30 24.74
CA VAL A 13 40.84 17.64 26.10
C VAL A 13 41.07 16.37 26.92
N PRO A 14 42.25 16.20 27.55
CA PRO A 14 42.53 15.09 28.47
C PRO A 14 41.59 15.08 29.67
N GLY A 15 41.06 13.91 30.00
CA GLY A 15 40.08 13.74 31.07
C GLY A 15 40.70 13.74 32.48
N ILE A 16 41.98 13.37 32.61
CA ILE A 16 42.66 13.23 33.90
C ILE A 16 43.97 14.01 33.91
N TRP A 17 44.20 14.70 35.02
CA TRP A 17 45.36 15.55 35.25
C TRP A 17 45.99 15.22 36.60
N VAL A 18 47.32 15.15 36.62
CA VAL A 18 48.15 15.03 37.82
C VAL A 18 49.25 16.08 37.69
N VAL A 19 48.90 17.36 37.93
CA VAL A 19 49.72 18.55 37.60
C VAL A 19 49.95 18.77 36.10
N ALA A 20 50.07 17.69 35.30
CA ALA A 20 50.13 17.66 33.84
C ALA A 20 49.05 16.72 33.28
N PRO A 21 48.64 16.86 32.00
CA PRO A 21 47.63 16.00 31.40
C PRO A 21 48.15 14.57 31.23
N THR A 22 47.27 13.58 31.42
CA THR A 22 47.56 12.17 31.16
C THR A 22 46.98 11.72 29.81
N GLU A 23 47.42 10.58 29.29
CA GLU A 23 46.83 9.93 28.11
C GLU A 23 45.63 9.03 28.49
N ASP A 24 45.28 8.96 29.78
CA ASP A 24 44.21 8.09 30.29
C ASP A 24 42.84 8.74 30.14
N ALA A 25 41.86 7.93 29.72
CA ALA A 25 40.47 8.34 29.48
C ALA A 25 40.34 9.66 28.67
N PRO A 26 40.79 9.70 27.41
CA PRO A 26 40.63 10.89 26.57
C PRO A 26 39.15 11.11 26.21
N GLY A 27 38.72 12.38 26.19
CA GLY A 27 37.39 12.75 25.71
C GLY A 27 36.22 12.35 26.62
N LEU A 28 36.42 12.35 27.94
CA LEU A 28 35.37 12.10 28.93
C LEU A 28 34.26 13.17 28.98
N GLY A 29 34.48 14.33 28.36
CA GLY A 29 33.57 15.48 28.47
C GLY A 29 33.67 16.22 29.81
N LEU A 30 34.53 15.77 30.72
CA LEU A 30 34.91 16.45 31.96
C LEU A 30 36.41 16.27 32.20
N ALA A 31 36.98 17.10 33.08
CA ALA A 31 38.38 17.03 33.47
C ALA A 31 38.48 16.93 35.00
N VAL A 32 39.28 15.99 35.48
CA VAL A 32 39.56 15.77 36.90
C VAL A 32 41.05 15.99 37.14
N ASN A 33 41.38 16.87 38.09
CA ASN A 33 42.75 17.06 38.57
C ASN A 33 42.86 16.53 40.00
N GLY A 34 43.84 15.65 40.25
CA GLY A 34 44.04 15.05 41.56
C GLY A 34 45.42 14.44 41.73
N CYS A 35 45.79 14.13 42.98
CA CYS A 35 47.07 13.51 43.33
C CYS A 35 47.04 12.00 43.05
N PHE A 36 46.74 11.60 41.82
CA PHE A 36 46.70 10.19 41.42
C PHE A 36 48.09 9.63 41.13
N GLU A 37 48.31 8.38 41.52
CA GLU A 37 49.49 7.60 41.18
C GLU A 37 49.48 7.18 39.71
N LEU A 38 50.60 7.45 39.04
CA LEU A 38 50.82 7.13 37.64
C LEU A 38 51.56 5.80 37.48
N ASP A 39 51.44 5.20 36.31
CA ASP A 39 52.22 4.02 35.91
C ASP A 39 53.72 4.34 35.75
N ALA A 40 54.53 3.29 35.52
CA ALA A 40 55.97 3.45 35.32
C ALA A 40 56.33 4.37 34.14
N GLY A 41 55.44 4.46 33.14
CA GLY A 41 55.56 5.36 31.98
C GLY A 41 55.15 6.82 32.26
N ARG A 42 54.53 7.10 33.42
CA ARG A 42 53.97 8.40 33.82
C ARG A 42 52.99 9.01 32.83
N ARG A 43 52.35 8.19 32.01
CA ARG A 43 51.38 8.63 30.98
C ARG A 43 49.96 8.18 31.31
N LEU A 44 49.82 7.08 32.05
CA LEU A 44 48.55 6.49 32.44
C LEU A 44 48.46 6.39 33.96
N LEU A 45 47.25 6.19 34.49
CA LEU A 45 47.09 5.87 35.90
C LEU A 45 47.60 4.47 36.21
N ALA A 46 48.13 4.28 37.42
CA ALA A 46 48.47 2.96 37.93
C ALA A 46 47.20 2.08 38.00
N ALA A 47 47.23 0.92 37.34
CA ALA A 47 46.09 -0.01 37.30
C ALA A 47 45.87 -0.68 38.67
N LYS A 48 44.60 -0.80 39.09
CA LYS A 48 44.17 -1.47 40.35
C LYS A 48 44.96 -0.98 41.57
N ASN A 49 45.02 0.35 41.74
CA ASN A 49 45.71 1.00 42.82
C ASN A 49 44.71 1.51 43.89
N ASP A 50 44.80 0.97 45.11
CA ASP A 50 43.90 1.33 46.21
C ASP A 50 44.04 2.81 46.64
N GLY A 51 45.20 3.43 46.42
CA GLY A 51 45.44 4.86 46.67
C GLY A 51 44.66 5.76 45.71
N ASN A 52 44.71 5.47 44.41
CA ASN A 52 43.88 6.15 43.40
C ASN A 52 42.39 5.98 43.68
N ALA A 53 42.02 4.79 44.15
CA ALA A 53 40.67 4.51 44.59
C ALA A 53 40.28 5.45 45.75
N ALA A 54 41.04 5.47 46.85
CA ALA A 54 40.76 6.30 48.01
C ALA A 54 40.69 7.81 47.67
N GLN A 55 41.61 8.29 46.83
CA GLN A 55 41.63 9.67 46.34
C GLN A 55 40.37 10.01 45.53
N ALA A 56 39.91 9.09 44.69
CA ALA A 56 38.67 9.26 43.92
C ALA A 56 37.43 9.34 44.84
N ASP A 57 37.37 8.54 45.90
CA ASP A 57 36.27 8.57 46.87
C ASP A 57 36.27 9.87 47.70
N GLU A 58 37.45 10.41 48.05
CA GLU A 58 37.56 11.70 48.73
C GLU A 58 37.10 12.86 47.85
N LEU A 59 37.58 12.91 46.60
CA LEU A 59 37.12 13.89 45.61
C LEU A 59 35.61 13.76 45.35
N GLY A 60 35.10 12.53 45.27
CA GLY A 60 33.69 12.25 45.10
C GLY A 60 32.82 12.77 46.25
N ARG A 61 33.25 12.60 47.50
CA ARG A 61 32.55 13.15 48.69
C ARG A 61 32.54 14.68 48.67
N SER A 62 33.70 15.31 48.43
CA SER A 62 33.79 16.77 48.34
C SER A 62 32.92 17.33 47.20
N PHE A 63 32.87 16.63 46.07
CA PHE A 63 32.01 17.02 44.96
C PHE A 63 30.53 16.89 45.32
N ALA A 64 30.13 15.84 46.05
CA ALA A 64 28.76 15.67 46.52
C ALA A 64 28.32 16.79 47.47
N ASP A 65 29.20 17.25 48.37
CA ASP A 65 28.91 18.34 49.30
C ASP A 65 28.75 19.68 48.56
N ALA A 66 29.61 19.95 47.57
CA ALA A 66 29.49 21.13 46.72
C ALA A 66 28.19 21.13 45.90
N LEU A 67 27.80 19.97 45.37
CA LEU A 67 26.54 19.80 44.65
C LEU A 67 25.32 19.94 45.56
N ALA A 68 25.40 19.49 46.82
CA ALA A 68 24.34 19.67 47.80
C ALA A 68 24.13 21.15 48.13
N GLY A 69 25.21 21.90 48.38
CA GLY A 69 25.11 23.35 48.60
C GLY A 69 24.56 24.10 47.38
N LEU A 70 24.89 23.65 46.17
CA LEU A 70 24.33 24.21 44.94
C LEU A 70 22.85 23.87 44.76
N HIS A 71 22.43 22.66 45.14
CA HIS A 71 21.02 22.25 45.16
C HIS A 71 20.21 23.07 46.15
N GLU A 72 20.70 23.22 47.39
CA GLU A 72 20.07 24.07 48.41
C GLU A 72 19.91 25.52 47.94
N ALA A 73 20.96 26.10 47.34
CA ALA A 73 20.89 27.45 46.77
C ALA A 73 19.90 27.56 45.59
N SER A 74 19.59 26.44 44.93
CA SER A 74 18.66 26.38 43.80
C SER A 74 17.21 26.12 44.19
N LEU A 75 16.90 25.73 45.44
CA LEU A 75 15.56 25.31 45.86
C LEU A 75 14.53 26.45 45.90
N GLU A 76 14.94 27.65 46.30
CA GLU A 76 14.01 28.78 46.42
C GLU A 76 13.87 29.51 45.08
N VAL A 77 12.62 29.65 44.61
CA VAL A 77 12.29 30.34 43.34
C VAL A 77 12.81 31.78 43.32
N GLU A 78 12.83 32.43 44.48
CA GLU A 78 13.36 33.79 44.65
C GLU A 78 14.89 33.85 44.49
N ASN A 79 15.60 32.77 44.80
CA ASN A 79 17.07 32.68 44.73
C ASN A 79 17.57 32.19 43.36
N TRP A 80 16.73 31.53 42.56
CA TRP A 80 17.13 31.05 41.23
C TRP A 80 17.62 32.15 40.29
N PRO A 81 16.96 33.32 40.15
CA PRO A 81 17.46 34.41 39.33
C PRO A 81 18.86 34.87 39.73
N ASP A 82 19.14 34.97 41.03
CA ASP A 82 20.43 35.40 41.56
C ASP A 82 21.53 34.35 41.34
N LEU A 83 21.22 33.08 41.62
CA LEU A 83 22.14 31.98 41.34
C LEU A 83 22.46 31.88 39.84
N ARG A 84 21.45 32.02 38.99
CA ARG A 84 21.59 32.01 37.53
C ARG A 84 22.46 33.16 37.03
N ASN A 85 22.29 34.36 37.60
CA ASN A 85 23.13 35.52 37.29
C ASN A 85 24.58 35.31 37.76
N TRP A 86 24.77 34.78 38.97
CA TRP A 86 26.08 34.46 39.51
C TRP A 86 26.83 33.42 38.66
N LEU A 87 26.10 32.43 38.13
CA LEU A 87 26.62 31.42 37.21
C LEU A 87 26.79 31.94 35.76
N GLY A 88 26.29 33.13 35.42
CA GLY A 88 26.34 33.67 34.06
C GLY A 88 25.46 32.93 33.05
N LEU A 89 24.34 32.37 33.51
CA LEU A 89 23.36 31.65 32.68
C LEU A 89 22.35 32.62 32.05
N ALA A 90 21.78 32.25 30.90
CA ALA A 90 20.78 33.05 30.21
C ALA A 90 19.46 33.14 30.97
N GLY A 91 18.73 34.24 30.79
CA GLY A 91 17.50 34.57 31.53
C GLY A 91 16.29 33.65 31.29
N ASP A 92 16.38 32.69 30.38
CA ASP A 92 15.35 31.69 30.09
C ASP A 92 15.71 30.29 30.62
N VAL A 93 16.90 30.11 31.21
CA VAL A 93 17.33 28.83 31.78
C VAL A 93 16.58 28.58 33.10
N THR A 94 15.87 27.45 33.15
CA THR A 94 15.16 26.97 34.35
C THR A 94 16.07 26.12 35.24
N GLN A 95 15.65 25.89 36.48
CA GLN A 95 16.32 24.94 37.38
C GLN A 95 16.42 23.55 36.74
N TYR A 96 15.35 23.11 36.06
CA TYR A 96 15.33 21.84 35.34
C TYR A 96 16.40 21.79 34.26
N ASP A 97 16.49 22.82 33.41
CA ASP A 97 17.48 22.89 32.33
C ASP A 97 18.91 22.77 32.85
N PHE A 98 19.19 23.43 33.98
CA PHE A 98 20.48 23.40 34.63
C PHE A 98 20.87 21.98 35.08
N TRP A 99 20.02 21.34 35.89
CA TRP A 99 20.28 19.97 36.37
C TRP A 99 20.26 18.94 35.24
N HIS A 100 19.41 19.14 34.23
CA HIS A 100 19.39 18.31 33.03
C HIS A 100 20.68 18.43 32.19
N SER A 101 21.24 19.64 32.08
CA SER A 101 22.54 19.83 31.42
C SER A 101 23.68 19.14 32.17
N LEU A 102 23.67 19.18 33.51
CA LEU A 102 24.66 18.48 34.35
C LEU A 102 24.53 16.96 34.18
N TRP A 103 23.30 16.44 34.25
CA TRP A 103 23.00 15.03 34.01
C TRP A 103 23.59 14.53 32.69
N ASN A 104 23.37 15.26 31.60
CA ASN A 104 23.86 14.87 30.27
C ASN A 104 25.39 14.79 30.21
N VAL A 105 26.10 15.71 30.88
CA VAL A 105 27.57 15.68 30.96
C VAL A 105 28.04 14.48 31.78
N LEU A 106 27.48 14.28 32.98
CA LEU A 106 27.93 13.23 33.91
C LEU A 106 27.56 11.82 33.41
N ALA A 107 26.35 11.63 32.91
CA ALA A 107 25.92 10.37 32.31
C ALA A 107 26.76 10.02 31.06
N GLY A 108 27.14 11.04 30.28
CA GLY A 108 28.07 10.89 29.16
C GLY A 108 29.46 10.42 29.61
N ALA A 109 30.01 11.01 30.67
CA ALA A 109 31.34 10.69 31.18
C ALA A 109 31.47 9.24 31.66
N VAL A 110 30.41 8.65 32.22
CA VAL A 110 30.42 7.25 32.70
C VAL A 110 30.08 6.21 31.64
N LYS A 111 29.77 6.63 30.40
CA LYS A 111 29.41 5.74 29.27
C LYS A 111 30.62 5.00 28.66
N GLY A 112 31.83 5.51 28.86
CA GLY A 112 33.07 5.04 28.22
C GLY A 112 33.54 3.60 28.53
N LYS A 113 34.64 3.20 27.88
CA LYS A 113 35.26 1.85 27.97
C LYS A 113 35.91 1.61 29.34
N GLU A 114 36.25 0.36 29.65
CA GLU A 114 36.98 0.00 30.86
C GLU A 114 38.42 0.53 30.84
N GLY A 115 38.94 0.92 32.00
CA GLY A 115 40.27 1.50 32.18
C GLY A 115 40.37 2.23 33.52
N ALA A 116 41.59 2.38 34.04
CA ALA A 116 41.84 2.98 35.36
C ALA A 116 41.26 4.40 35.47
N GLY A 117 41.41 5.24 34.44
CA GLY A 117 40.82 6.56 34.43
C GLY A 117 39.29 6.60 34.43
N HIS A 118 38.65 5.70 33.68
CA HIS A 118 37.18 5.59 33.65
C HIS A 118 36.62 5.04 34.97
N GLU A 119 37.39 4.23 35.68
CA GLU A 119 37.05 3.76 37.03
C GLU A 119 37.14 4.90 38.04
N VAL A 120 38.24 5.67 38.05
CA VAL A 120 38.39 6.85 38.91
C VAL A 120 37.23 7.83 38.71
N VAL A 121 36.90 8.17 37.47
CA VAL A 121 35.79 9.10 37.18
C VAL A 121 34.45 8.53 37.66
N ARG A 122 34.17 7.24 37.43
CA ARG A 122 32.96 6.60 37.97
C ARG A 122 32.89 6.70 39.49
N ARG A 123 34.00 6.44 40.20
CA ARG A 123 34.04 6.52 41.67
C ARG A 123 33.81 7.95 42.18
N ILE A 124 34.21 8.97 41.42
CA ILE A 124 33.97 10.38 41.76
C ILE A 124 32.50 10.78 41.57
N VAL A 125 31.87 10.40 40.46
CA VAL A 125 30.57 10.98 40.07
C VAL A 125 29.36 10.10 40.38
N ALA A 126 29.54 8.80 40.59
CA ALA A 126 28.47 7.81 40.68
C ALA A 126 28.35 7.12 42.05
N GLY A 127 27.24 6.42 42.27
CA GLY A 127 27.01 5.60 43.46
C GLY A 127 26.97 6.46 44.73
N ALA A 128 27.68 6.05 45.78
CA ALA A 128 27.70 6.74 47.07
C ALA A 128 28.51 8.06 47.08
N ASN A 129 28.96 8.54 45.91
CA ASN A 129 29.78 9.73 45.74
C ASN A 129 29.19 10.69 44.69
N GLY A 130 29.69 11.92 44.66
CA GLY A 130 29.40 12.93 43.64
C GLY A 130 27.92 13.16 43.41
N PHE A 131 27.50 13.10 42.15
CA PHE A 131 26.11 13.29 41.77
C PHE A 131 25.23 12.12 42.20
N GLY A 132 25.75 10.88 42.18
CA GLY A 132 25.04 9.72 42.72
C GLY A 132 24.60 9.94 44.17
N ALA A 133 25.51 10.42 45.02
CA ALA A 133 25.22 10.71 46.43
C ALA A 133 24.19 11.83 46.63
N LEU A 134 24.17 12.83 45.74
CA LEU A 134 23.14 13.87 45.76
C LEU A 134 21.76 13.27 45.45
N LEU A 135 21.67 12.45 44.41
CA LEU A 135 20.41 11.85 43.95
C LEU A 135 19.77 10.94 44.99
N ASP A 136 20.54 10.37 45.91
CA ASP A 136 20.02 9.57 47.02
C ASP A 136 19.25 10.41 48.07
N ARG A 137 19.50 11.73 48.14
CA ARG A 137 18.95 12.61 49.20
C ARG A 137 18.17 13.82 48.70
N ALA A 138 18.25 14.16 47.42
CA ALA A 138 17.71 15.38 46.86
C ALA A 138 17.01 15.15 45.51
N ASP A 139 15.94 15.90 45.27
CA ASP A 139 15.21 15.90 44.00
C ASP A 139 15.99 16.74 42.97
N ALA A 140 17.04 16.15 42.42
CA ALA A 140 17.93 16.77 41.43
C ALA A 140 18.03 15.96 40.13
N LEU A 141 17.36 14.79 40.04
CA LEU A 141 17.33 13.97 38.84
C LEU A 141 16.31 14.56 37.85
N PRO A 142 16.70 14.99 36.65
CA PRO A 142 15.72 15.30 35.60
C PRO A 142 14.94 14.05 35.22
N ASN A 143 13.62 14.12 35.19
CA ASN A 143 12.80 12.98 34.80
C ASN A 143 12.74 12.71 33.28
N GLY A 144 13.27 13.61 32.46
CA GLY A 144 13.31 13.48 30.99
C GLY A 144 11.96 13.57 30.30
N LEU A 145 10.95 14.15 30.94
CA LEU A 145 9.62 14.38 30.39
C LEU A 145 9.37 15.86 30.05
N TRP A 146 8.19 16.15 29.52
CA TRP A 146 7.83 17.46 28.94
C TRP A 146 6.49 17.97 29.47
N GLY A 147 6.21 19.25 29.20
CA GLY A 147 4.95 19.89 29.60
C GLY A 147 4.79 19.92 31.12
N ASP A 148 3.57 19.71 31.60
CA ASP A 148 3.23 19.70 33.03
C ASP A 148 3.93 18.56 33.81
N PHE A 149 4.46 17.57 33.11
CA PHE A 149 5.22 16.47 33.70
C PHE A 149 6.71 16.76 33.82
N GLN A 150 7.21 17.88 33.32
CA GLN A 150 8.64 18.18 33.40
C GLN A 150 9.01 18.62 34.82
N CYS A 151 9.73 17.77 35.55
CA CYS A 151 10.18 18.11 36.89
C CYS A 151 11.48 17.39 37.29
N LEU A 152 12.10 17.89 38.35
CA LEU A 152 13.16 17.17 39.05
C LEU A 152 12.52 16.15 40.00
N THR A 153 13.17 15.00 40.13
CA THR A 153 12.78 13.88 40.98
C THR A 153 14.03 13.26 41.60
N ARG A 154 13.88 12.11 42.24
CA ARG A 154 14.94 11.25 42.73
C ARG A 154 14.66 9.78 42.41
N PRO A 155 15.68 8.92 42.31
CA PRO A 155 15.52 7.50 42.01
C PRO A 155 14.53 6.75 42.90
N ASP A 156 14.35 7.18 44.15
CA ASP A 156 13.47 6.54 45.14
C ASP A 156 11.99 6.88 44.99
N SER A 157 11.67 8.02 44.39
CA SER A 157 10.29 8.44 44.16
C SER A 157 9.69 7.81 42.89
N ILE A 158 10.53 7.31 41.98
CA ILE A 158 10.09 6.76 40.69
C ILE A 158 9.29 5.47 40.89
N LYS A 159 8.03 5.50 40.45
CA LYS A 159 7.13 4.34 40.39
C LYS A 159 6.85 3.89 38.97
N LYS A 160 6.92 4.79 37.99
CA LYS A 160 6.60 4.51 36.58
C LYS A 160 7.70 4.97 35.64
N VAL A 161 7.90 4.19 34.58
CA VAL A 161 8.85 4.53 33.51
C VAL A 161 8.14 4.53 32.18
N VAL A 162 8.12 5.68 31.52
CA VAL A 162 7.56 5.88 30.19
C VAL A 162 8.50 5.29 29.15
N LYS A 163 7.96 4.44 28.27
CA LYS A 163 8.69 3.65 27.27
C LYS A 163 8.06 3.77 25.89
N GLY A 164 8.82 3.34 24.88
CA GLY A 164 8.31 3.19 23.53
C GLY A 164 7.89 4.53 22.91
N VAL A 165 6.74 4.55 22.23
CA VAL A 165 6.21 5.74 21.54
C VAL A 165 6.09 6.94 22.48
N LEU A 166 5.62 6.72 23.72
CA LEU A 166 5.45 7.80 24.71
C LEU A 166 6.78 8.39 25.20
N ALA A 167 7.92 7.75 24.95
CA ALA A 167 9.23 8.30 25.30
C ALA A 167 9.75 9.33 24.27
N GLU A 168 8.95 9.66 23.25
CA GLU A 168 9.23 10.71 22.27
C GLU A 168 8.42 11.98 22.55
N GLU A 169 9.07 13.14 22.44
CA GLU A 169 8.49 14.44 22.83
C GLU A 169 7.20 14.77 22.09
N GLY A 170 7.16 14.52 20.78
CA GLY A 170 6.01 14.85 19.94
C GLY A 170 4.74 14.12 20.40
N PHE A 171 4.84 12.82 20.66
CA PHE A 171 3.71 12.01 21.12
C PHE A 171 3.32 12.33 22.57
N PHE A 172 4.31 12.49 23.45
CA PHE A 172 4.05 12.78 24.85
C PHE A 172 3.32 14.12 25.04
N ARG A 173 3.73 15.16 24.30
CA ARG A 173 3.10 16.49 24.38
C ARG A 173 1.64 16.50 23.93
N THR A 174 1.26 15.63 23.00
CA THR A 174 -0.13 15.53 22.55
C THR A 174 -1.04 14.97 23.64
N ILE A 175 -0.58 13.99 24.42
CA ILE A 175 -1.40 13.29 25.42
C ILE A 175 -1.25 13.84 26.84
N CYS A 176 -0.16 14.54 27.17
CA CYS A 176 0.13 14.96 28.55
C CYS A 176 -0.90 15.94 29.15
N GLY A 177 -1.69 16.60 28.31
CA GLY A 177 -2.77 17.49 28.73
C GLY A 177 -4.05 16.77 29.16
N TRP A 178 -4.24 15.50 28.79
CA TRP A 178 -5.50 14.79 29.00
C TRP A 178 -5.70 14.43 30.48
N GLY A 179 -6.89 14.69 31.00
CA GLY A 179 -7.23 14.40 32.40
C GLY A 179 -7.04 12.93 32.76
N PHE A 180 -7.55 12.02 31.92
CA PHE A 180 -7.36 10.57 32.09
C PHE A 180 -5.88 10.20 32.14
N PHE A 181 -5.07 10.71 31.22
CA PHE A 181 -3.65 10.37 31.18
C PHE A 181 -2.89 10.90 32.39
N LYS A 182 -3.28 12.08 32.90
CA LYS A 182 -2.71 12.64 34.14
C LYS A 182 -3.00 11.74 35.35
N GLU A 183 -4.23 11.27 35.49
CA GLU A 183 -4.62 10.34 36.54
C GLU A 183 -3.93 8.98 36.38
N TYR A 184 -3.89 8.46 35.15
CA TYR A 184 -3.24 7.20 34.82
C TYR A 184 -1.75 7.21 35.12
N LEU A 185 -1.05 8.31 34.80
CA LEU A 185 0.39 8.42 34.98
C LEU A 185 0.74 8.74 36.45
N GLY A 186 -0.06 9.56 37.13
CA GLY A 186 0.14 9.94 38.53
C GLY A 186 0.97 11.22 38.69
N ALA A 187 1.60 11.39 39.84
CA ALA A 187 2.35 12.60 40.15
C ALA A 187 3.62 12.72 39.27
N PRO A 188 3.94 13.91 38.71
CA PRO A 188 5.09 14.10 37.81
C PRO A 188 6.44 13.63 38.36
N ASP A 189 6.65 13.79 39.66
CA ASP A 189 7.86 13.41 40.37
C ASP A 189 7.97 11.89 40.61
N GLU A 190 6.93 11.11 40.33
CA GLU A 190 6.95 9.65 40.44
C GLU A 190 7.21 8.95 39.10
N VAL A 191 7.46 9.73 38.04
CA VAL A 191 7.49 9.23 36.66
C VAL A 191 8.78 9.67 36.00
N THR A 192 9.40 8.80 35.21
CA THR A 192 10.60 9.13 34.42
C THR A 192 10.55 8.53 33.02
N SER A 193 11.38 9.03 32.11
CA SER A 193 11.61 8.45 30.79
C SER A 193 12.60 7.29 30.85
N GLU A 194 12.39 6.26 30.01
CA GLU A 194 13.37 5.18 29.81
C GLU A 194 14.75 5.69 29.40
N ARG A 195 14.83 6.85 28.72
CA ARG A 195 16.10 7.47 28.35
C ARG A 195 16.94 7.83 29.58
N ILE A 196 16.32 8.39 30.62
CA ILE A 196 17.00 8.74 31.88
C ILE A 196 17.48 7.47 32.58
N VAL A 197 16.61 6.47 32.72
CA VAL A 197 17.00 5.19 33.35
C VAL A 197 18.17 4.54 32.58
N ALA A 198 18.11 4.50 31.24
CA ALA A 198 19.13 3.90 30.41
C ALA A 198 20.48 4.64 30.46
N GLN A 199 20.47 5.97 30.41
CA GLN A 199 21.66 6.81 30.55
C GLN A 199 22.27 6.70 31.95
N GLY A 200 21.41 6.55 32.96
CA GLY A 200 21.76 6.59 34.37
C GLY A 200 22.28 5.29 34.98
N LYS A 201 22.21 4.15 34.30
CA LYS A 201 22.55 2.83 34.88
C LYS A 201 23.93 2.75 35.55
N ARG A 202 24.89 3.54 35.07
CA ARG A 202 26.27 3.59 35.59
C ARG A 202 26.51 4.74 36.57
N LEU A 203 25.58 5.70 36.66
CA LEU A 203 25.65 6.88 37.51
C LEU A 203 24.87 6.66 38.81
N VAL A 204 23.68 6.06 38.68
CA VAL A 204 22.74 5.75 39.76
C VAL A 204 22.77 4.25 39.99
N SER A 205 23.30 3.83 41.15
CA SER A 205 23.40 2.41 41.53
C SER A 205 22.05 1.70 41.51
N LYS A 206 20.99 2.40 41.93
CA LYS A 206 19.62 1.88 41.97
C LYS A 206 19.12 1.42 40.59
N PHE A 207 19.36 2.16 39.51
CA PHE A 207 18.87 1.81 38.17
C PHE A 207 19.46 0.50 37.60
N GLY A 208 20.60 0.05 38.12
CA GLY A 208 21.20 -1.25 37.80
C GLY A 208 20.85 -2.36 38.79
N SER A 209 20.17 -2.05 39.90
CA SER A 209 19.83 -3.00 40.97
C SER A 209 18.55 -3.77 40.66
N ALA A 210 18.48 -5.01 41.15
CA ALA A 210 17.25 -5.81 41.15
C ALA A 210 16.13 -5.19 42.01
N ASP A 211 16.47 -4.28 42.92
CA ASP A 211 15.52 -3.60 43.81
C ASP A 211 14.78 -2.43 43.13
N PHE A 212 15.22 -1.99 41.96
CA PHE A 212 14.53 -0.94 41.21
C PHE A 212 13.31 -1.49 40.48
N ARG A 213 12.18 -1.48 41.18
CA ARG A 213 10.87 -1.90 40.68
C ARG A 213 10.08 -0.70 40.18
N TYR A 214 9.56 -0.79 38.97
CA TYR A 214 8.71 0.22 38.37
C TYR A 214 7.68 -0.43 37.45
N THR A 215 6.60 0.27 37.17
CA THR A 215 5.62 -0.11 36.15
C THR A 215 5.98 0.54 34.81
N PRO A 216 6.24 -0.23 33.74
CA PRO A 216 6.47 0.33 32.41
C PRO A 216 5.14 0.89 31.85
N VAL A 217 5.21 2.09 31.26
CA VAL A 217 4.06 2.75 30.63
C VAL A 217 4.36 2.93 29.14
N ARG A 218 3.58 2.24 28.30
CA ARG A 218 3.62 2.27 26.84
C ARG A 218 2.32 2.84 26.29
N LEU A 219 2.31 3.28 25.04
CA LEU A 219 1.09 3.81 24.43
C LEU A 219 0.01 2.73 24.32
N SER A 220 0.38 1.49 23.98
CA SER A 220 -0.55 0.35 23.94
C SER A 220 -1.30 0.16 25.26
N ALA A 221 -0.60 0.16 26.39
CA ALA A 221 -1.20 0.02 27.72
C ALA A 221 -2.12 1.19 28.10
N VAL A 222 -1.78 2.42 27.68
CA VAL A 222 -2.62 3.59 27.91
C VAL A 222 -3.91 3.51 27.09
N LEU A 223 -3.81 3.11 25.82
CA LEU A 223 -4.97 2.94 24.95
C LEU A 223 -5.88 1.80 25.43
N HIS A 224 -5.30 0.70 25.92
CA HIS A 224 -6.04 -0.40 26.53
C HIS A 224 -6.90 0.08 27.71
N GLU A 225 -6.28 0.78 28.67
CA GLU A 225 -6.98 1.29 29.85
C GLU A 225 -7.97 2.40 29.52
N PHE A 226 -7.64 3.25 28.54
CA PHE A 226 -8.58 4.24 28.02
C PHE A 226 -9.81 3.56 27.40
N GLY A 227 -9.64 2.51 26.59
CA GLY A 227 -10.73 1.76 25.96
C GLY A 227 -11.58 0.96 26.95
N ASN A 228 -11.01 0.48 28.04
CA ASN A 228 -11.77 -0.17 29.12
C ASN A 228 -12.78 0.78 29.79
N ILE A 229 -12.46 2.08 29.84
CA ILE A 229 -13.33 3.10 30.45
C ILE A 229 -14.23 3.74 29.38
N ASN A 230 -13.65 4.06 28.22
CA ASN A 230 -14.27 4.82 27.14
C ASN A 230 -14.25 3.99 25.85
N ARG A 231 -15.08 2.95 25.79
CA ARG A 231 -15.20 2.12 24.59
C ARG A 231 -15.92 2.85 23.45
N GLN A 232 -16.88 3.71 23.80
CA GLN A 232 -17.64 4.55 22.87
C GLN A 232 -16.90 5.87 22.66
N ILE A 233 -16.36 6.06 21.46
CA ILE A 233 -15.51 7.22 21.15
C ILE A 233 -16.32 8.29 20.44
N GLU A 234 -16.52 9.42 21.12
CA GLU A 234 -17.12 10.63 20.55
C GLU A 234 -16.16 11.34 19.56
N PRO A 235 -16.68 12.18 18.64
CA PRO A 235 -15.85 12.87 17.64
C PRO A 235 -14.68 13.69 18.22
N GLU A 236 -14.87 14.36 19.36
CA GLU A 236 -13.83 15.15 20.02
C GLU A 236 -12.67 14.25 20.50
N ALA A 237 -13.00 13.15 21.20
CA ALA A 237 -12.01 12.18 21.64
C ALA A 237 -11.32 11.46 20.46
N ALA A 238 -12.06 11.19 19.37
CA ALA A 238 -11.48 10.65 18.15
C ALA A 238 -10.48 11.63 17.51
N ALA A 239 -10.76 12.94 17.51
CA ALA A 239 -9.84 13.94 16.97
C ALA A 239 -8.53 13.96 17.75
N ASP A 240 -8.62 13.96 19.07
CA ASP A 240 -7.48 13.90 19.99
C ASP A 240 -6.63 12.64 19.78
N LEU A 241 -7.26 11.47 19.67
CA LEU A 241 -6.57 10.20 19.38
C LEU A 241 -5.98 10.18 17.95
N GLY A 242 -6.67 10.76 16.97
CA GLY A 242 -6.19 10.87 15.61
C GLY A 242 -4.95 11.75 15.50
N ALA A 243 -4.93 12.88 16.20
CA ALA A 243 -3.78 13.76 16.30
C ALA A 243 -2.59 13.04 16.97
N LEU A 244 -2.85 12.24 18.01
CA LEU A 244 -1.82 11.45 18.70
C LEU A 244 -1.18 10.39 17.79
N LEU A 245 -1.97 9.67 17.00
CA LEU A 245 -1.47 8.57 16.17
C LEU A 245 -0.90 9.04 14.82
N LYS A 246 -1.03 10.34 14.52
CA LYS A 246 -0.61 10.93 13.25
C LYS A 246 0.89 10.72 12.99
N GLY A 247 1.19 10.02 11.90
CA GLY A 247 2.57 9.74 11.48
C GLY A 247 3.24 8.57 12.20
N LEU A 248 2.58 7.94 13.18
CA LEU A 248 3.13 6.77 13.87
C LEU A 248 3.39 5.61 12.90
N GLU A 249 2.49 5.39 11.94
CA GLU A 249 2.57 4.28 10.97
C GLU A 249 3.83 4.30 10.09
N LYS A 250 4.50 5.46 9.96
CA LYS A 250 5.69 5.62 9.12
C LYS A 250 7.01 5.39 9.88
N ASP A 251 6.94 5.23 11.20
CA ASP A 251 8.12 5.13 12.05
C ASP A 251 8.45 3.68 12.40
N GLU A 252 9.29 3.04 11.58
CA GLU A 252 9.69 1.63 11.73
C GLU A 252 10.33 1.32 13.10
N ARG A 253 10.82 2.33 13.84
CA ARG A 253 11.42 2.13 15.17
C ARG A 253 10.42 1.54 16.18
N PHE A 254 9.13 1.73 15.94
CA PHE A 254 8.05 1.28 16.83
C PHE A 254 7.22 0.14 16.25
N ALA A 255 7.68 -0.56 15.21
CA ALA A 255 6.91 -1.61 14.52
C ALA A 255 6.28 -2.66 15.47
N ASN A 256 7.02 -3.08 16.50
CA ASN A 256 6.50 -4.02 17.50
C ASN A 256 5.35 -3.44 18.33
N GLU A 257 5.49 -2.20 18.82
CA GLU A 257 4.44 -1.53 19.62
C GLU A 257 3.25 -1.11 18.74
N GLN A 258 3.49 -0.79 17.47
CA GLN A 258 2.41 -0.54 16.49
C GLN A 258 1.49 -1.74 16.32
N GLY A 259 2.04 -2.96 16.32
CA GLY A 259 1.24 -4.19 16.29
C GLY A 259 0.32 -4.33 17.51
N GLU A 260 0.86 -4.05 18.70
CA GLU A 260 0.08 -4.03 19.96
C GLU A 260 -1.02 -2.95 19.91
N ILE A 261 -0.65 -1.73 19.52
CA ILE A 261 -1.59 -0.59 19.39
C ILE A 261 -2.73 -0.94 18.44
N LYS A 262 -2.44 -1.49 17.26
CA LYS A 262 -3.47 -1.90 16.29
C LYS A 262 -4.46 -2.92 16.89
N GLY A 263 -4.01 -3.77 17.80
CA GLY A 263 -4.89 -4.68 18.53
C GLY A 263 -5.88 -3.94 19.43
N GLU A 264 -5.39 -2.97 20.21
CA GLU A 264 -6.22 -2.16 21.12
C GLU A 264 -7.23 -1.28 20.35
N LEU A 265 -6.83 -0.75 19.20
CA LEU A 265 -7.68 0.14 18.40
C LEU A 265 -8.98 -0.51 17.90
N LYS A 266 -9.00 -1.85 17.75
CA LYS A 266 -10.19 -2.59 17.31
C LYS A 266 -11.31 -2.61 18.35
N ALA A 267 -11.00 -2.35 19.63
CA ALA A 267 -11.99 -2.41 20.70
C ALA A 267 -12.94 -1.20 20.71
N PHE A 268 -12.55 -0.08 20.07
CA PHE A 268 -13.32 1.16 20.07
C PHE A 268 -14.54 1.10 19.15
N LEU A 269 -15.64 1.66 19.65
CA LEU A 269 -16.90 1.82 18.93
C LEU A 269 -17.08 3.28 18.53
N PHE A 270 -17.69 3.48 17.36
CA PHE A 270 -17.91 4.79 16.74
C PHE A 270 -19.39 5.01 16.49
N ARG A 271 -19.83 6.26 16.55
CA ARG A 271 -21.23 6.60 16.37
C ARG A 271 -21.61 6.57 14.89
N GLY A 272 -22.65 5.81 14.56
CA GLY A 272 -23.29 5.82 13.24
C GLY A 272 -24.22 7.01 13.03
N GLU A 273 -24.71 7.21 11.81
CA GLU A 273 -25.77 8.19 11.50
C GLU A 273 -27.11 7.83 12.17
N ASP A 274 -27.28 6.56 12.55
CA ASP A 274 -28.39 6.10 13.39
C ASP A 274 -28.30 6.58 14.87
N GLY A 275 -27.16 7.15 15.26
CA GLY A 275 -26.88 7.63 16.61
C GLY A 275 -26.42 6.55 17.60
N ASN A 276 -26.33 5.28 17.19
CA ASN A 276 -25.81 4.20 18.03
C ASN A 276 -24.31 3.99 17.78
N PHE A 277 -23.66 3.22 18.65
CA PHE A 277 -22.23 2.93 18.57
C PHE A 277 -21.97 1.54 18.00
N HIS A 278 -21.19 1.49 16.92
CA HIS A 278 -20.88 0.28 16.15
C HIS A 278 -19.38 0.06 16.04
N GLU A 279 -18.98 -1.16 15.65
CA GLU A 279 -17.56 -1.44 15.44
C GLU A 279 -17.03 -0.70 14.21
N SER A 280 -15.77 -0.26 14.23
CA SER A 280 -15.19 0.48 13.10
C SER A 280 -15.25 -0.28 11.77
N GLY A 281 -15.21 -1.62 11.82
CA GLY A 281 -15.33 -2.51 10.67
C GLY A 281 -16.74 -2.58 10.06
N GLU A 282 -17.77 -2.13 10.77
CA GLU A 282 -19.17 -2.16 10.31
C GLU A 282 -19.59 -0.84 9.66
N LEU A 283 -18.79 0.22 9.82
CA LEU A 283 -19.12 1.58 9.39
C LEU A 283 -18.41 2.02 8.11
N LEU A 284 -19.21 2.60 7.20
CA LEU A 284 -18.78 3.22 5.97
C LEU A 284 -18.61 4.73 6.12
N ILE A 285 -17.71 5.31 5.32
CA ILE A 285 -17.52 6.76 5.29
C ILE A 285 -18.37 7.28 4.13
N ALA A 286 -19.36 8.11 4.44
CA ALA A 286 -20.13 8.83 3.44
C ALA A 286 -19.25 9.92 2.80
N ASP A 287 -18.69 9.64 1.62
CA ASP A 287 -17.95 10.67 0.87
C ASP A 287 -18.93 11.58 0.13
N SER A 288 -18.95 12.87 0.50
CA SER A 288 -19.80 13.90 -0.10
C SER A 288 -19.15 14.61 -1.30
N GLY A 289 -17.91 14.23 -1.67
CA GLY A 289 -17.15 14.85 -2.75
C GLY A 289 -17.29 14.20 -4.14
N ALA A 290 -16.85 14.92 -5.18
CA ALA A 290 -16.80 14.45 -6.59
C ALA A 290 -15.85 13.26 -6.85
N SER A 291 -15.33 12.62 -5.79
CA SER A 291 -14.42 11.47 -5.79
C SER A 291 -15.14 10.14 -5.51
N ALA A 292 -16.41 10.02 -5.90
CA ALA A 292 -17.24 8.81 -5.81
C ALA A 292 -16.78 7.64 -6.73
N LYS A 293 -15.47 7.36 -6.75
CA LYS A 293 -14.84 6.28 -7.53
C LYS A 293 -14.35 5.13 -6.65
N SER A 294 -14.26 5.32 -5.33
CA SER A 294 -13.86 4.25 -4.41
C SER A 294 -15.04 3.30 -4.15
N GLU A 295 -14.75 2.02 -3.95
CA GLU A 295 -15.77 1.00 -3.68
C GLU A 295 -16.58 1.32 -2.42
N ALA A 296 -15.90 1.74 -1.36
CA ALA A 296 -16.52 2.16 -0.11
C ALA A 296 -17.50 3.34 -0.30
N SER A 297 -17.18 4.30 -1.17
CA SER A 297 -18.09 5.42 -1.49
C SER A 297 -19.34 4.94 -2.22
N ARG A 298 -19.24 3.93 -3.10
CA ARG A 298 -20.39 3.38 -3.81
C ARG A 298 -21.30 2.61 -2.85
N LEU A 299 -20.73 1.85 -1.93
CA LEU A 299 -21.47 1.13 -0.87
C LEU A 299 -22.17 2.11 0.08
N ALA A 300 -21.46 3.16 0.54
CA ALA A 300 -22.01 4.18 1.43
C ALA A 300 -23.23 4.89 0.84
N ALA A 301 -23.31 5.03 -0.49
CA ALA A 301 -24.40 5.73 -1.17
C ALA A 301 -25.77 5.05 -1.03
N PHE A 302 -25.83 3.76 -0.67
CA PHE A 302 -27.09 3.04 -0.44
C PHE A 302 -27.16 2.28 0.87
N ALA A 303 -26.10 2.33 1.69
CA ALA A 303 -26.09 1.72 3.01
C ALA A 303 -27.17 2.32 3.94
N PRO A 304 -27.69 1.54 4.90
CA PRO A 304 -28.53 2.06 5.98
C PRO A 304 -27.72 2.97 6.91
N ASP A 305 -28.41 3.81 7.67
CA ASP A 305 -27.78 4.82 8.51
C ASP A 305 -26.96 4.17 9.66
N GLU A 306 -27.31 2.95 10.06
CA GLU A 306 -26.58 2.10 11.02
C GLU A 306 -25.19 1.68 10.51
N ALA A 307 -25.02 1.61 9.18
CA ALA A 307 -23.76 1.24 8.53
C ALA A 307 -22.96 2.48 8.05
N LEU A 308 -23.39 3.70 8.38
CA LEU A 308 -22.72 4.95 8.00
C LEU A 308 -22.13 5.62 9.23
N LEU A 309 -20.85 6.01 9.17
CA LEU A 309 -20.21 6.82 10.21
C LEU A 309 -20.87 8.21 10.28
N ALA A 310 -21.14 8.69 11.49
CA ALA A 310 -21.70 10.02 11.69
C ALA A 310 -20.84 11.13 11.05
N SER A 311 -21.49 12.08 10.38
CA SER A 311 -20.86 13.20 9.68
C SER A 311 -20.09 14.19 10.57
N GLU A 312 -20.21 14.06 11.89
CA GLU A 312 -19.44 14.81 12.89
C GLU A 312 -17.97 14.34 12.99
N TYR A 313 -17.64 13.11 12.57
CA TYR A 313 -16.25 12.62 12.53
C TYR A 313 -15.51 13.21 11.33
N GLN A 314 -14.85 14.36 11.53
CA GLN A 314 -14.11 15.09 10.50
C GLN A 314 -12.61 15.16 10.82
N ASP A 315 -11.79 15.54 9.83
CA ASP A 315 -10.35 15.80 9.96
C ASP A 315 -9.56 14.71 10.71
N ASP A 316 -8.99 15.03 11.87
CA ASP A 316 -8.19 14.09 12.67
C ASP A 316 -9.08 12.98 13.28
N ALA A 317 -10.36 13.23 13.56
CA ALA A 317 -11.30 12.21 14.02
C ALA A 317 -11.57 11.16 12.93
N LEU A 318 -11.71 11.62 11.68
CA LEU A 318 -11.83 10.73 10.53
C LEU A 318 -10.52 9.96 10.28
N THR A 319 -9.37 10.59 10.53
CA THR A 319 -8.07 9.93 10.46
C THR A 319 -7.97 8.81 11.49
N PHE A 320 -8.37 9.06 12.73
CA PHE A 320 -8.43 8.03 13.78
C PHE A 320 -9.32 6.86 13.37
N PHE A 321 -10.55 7.14 12.92
CA PHE A 321 -11.48 6.12 12.45
C PHE A 321 -10.86 5.23 11.35
N LYS A 322 -10.19 5.84 10.37
CA LYS A 322 -9.52 5.09 9.28
C LYS A 322 -8.41 4.17 9.79
N ILE A 323 -7.65 4.61 10.79
CA ILE A 323 -6.61 3.79 11.43
C ILE A 323 -7.23 2.59 12.16
N CYS A 324 -8.34 2.81 12.88
CA CYS A 324 -9.05 1.73 13.60
C CYS A 324 -9.69 0.71 12.63
N ARG A 325 -10.33 1.19 11.56
CA ARG A 325 -11.06 0.34 10.61
C ARG A 325 -10.14 -0.55 9.79
N GLY A 326 -8.99 -0.05 9.35
CA GLY A 326 -8.13 -0.76 8.40
C GLY A 326 -8.78 -0.92 7.02
N GLY A 327 -8.55 -2.07 6.37
CA GLY A 327 -9.22 -2.43 5.11
C GLY A 327 -10.67 -2.83 5.37
N PHE A 328 -11.61 -2.24 4.63
CA PHE A 328 -13.04 -2.54 4.75
C PHE A 328 -13.51 -3.30 3.50
N THR A 329 -14.18 -4.43 3.73
CA THR A 329 -14.93 -5.18 2.71
C THR A 329 -16.28 -5.54 3.31
N ALA A 330 -17.38 -5.02 2.73
CA ALA A 330 -18.72 -5.42 3.16
C ALA A 330 -18.99 -6.86 2.70
N ASP A 331 -19.58 -7.69 3.57
CA ASP A 331 -20.01 -9.01 3.15
C ASP A 331 -21.19 -8.92 2.15
N ILE A 332 -21.28 -9.90 1.26
CA ILE A 332 -22.29 -9.93 0.21
C ILE A 332 -23.71 -10.04 0.80
N ASP A 333 -23.85 -10.64 1.99
CA ASP A 333 -25.11 -10.76 2.70
C ASP A 333 -25.59 -9.39 3.19
N ASP A 334 -24.73 -8.63 3.87
CA ASP A 334 -25.02 -7.27 4.33
C ASP A 334 -25.38 -6.36 3.16
N MET A 335 -24.60 -6.41 2.07
CA MET A 335 -24.85 -5.64 0.86
C MET A 335 -26.21 -5.99 0.22
N THR A 336 -26.61 -7.26 0.27
CA THR A 336 -27.90 -7.72 -0.23
C THR A 336 -29.02 -7.13 0.61
N GLU A 337 -28.89 -7.18 1.94
CA GLU A 337 -29.86 -6.58 2.86
C GLU A 337 -30.00 -5.08 2.64
N TRP A 338 -28.88 -4.36 2.54
CA TRP A 338 -28.88 -2.90 2.31
C TRP A 338 -29.57 -2.54 1.00
N LEU A 339 -29.28 -3.26 -0.09
CA LEU A 339 -29.92 -3.03 -1.39
C LEU A 339 -31.44 -3.30 -1.31
N LEU A 340 -31.85 -4.40 -0.67
CA LEU A 340 -33.26 -4.76 -0.55
C LEU A 340 -34.03 -3.84 0.42
N ALA A 341 -33.34 -3.20 1.36
CA ALA A 341 -33.89 -2.24 2.33
C ALA A 341 -33.92 -0.80 1.81
N ALA A 342 -33.29 -0.50 0.66
CA ALA A 342 -33.28 0.84 0.06
C ALA A 342 -34.70 1.41 -0.17
N ASP A 343 -35.04 2.44 0.59
CA ASP A 343 -36.38 3.00 0.73
C ASP A 343 -36.59 4.29 -0.09
N THR A 344 -35.51 4.99 -0.44
CA THR A 344 -35.55 6.21 -1.25
C THR A 344 -35.11 5.96 -2.69
N PRO A 345 -35.67 6.67 -3.69
CA PRO A 345 -35.24 6.55 -5.09
C PRO A 345 -33.74 6.80 -5.32
N ASN A 346 -33.11 7.63 -4.47
CA ASN A 346 -31.68 7.90 -4.54
C ASN A 346 -30.85 6.70 -4.05
N LYS A 347 -31.17 6.11 -2.88
CA LYS A 347 -30.50 4.89 -2.39
C LYS A 347 -30.72 3.73 -3.36
N GLN A 348 -31.94 3.59 -3.90
CA GLN A 348 -32.26 2.60 -4.94
C GLN A 348 -31.43 2.78 -6.21
N SER A 349 -31.33 4.01 -6.72
CA SER A 349 -30.48 4.33 -7.87
C SER A 349 -29.01 4.00 -7.58
N ALA A 350 -28.50 4.36 -6.41
CA ALA A 350 -27.11 4.08 -6.03
C ALA A 350 -26.85 2.56 -5.97
N ALA A 351 -27.76 1.80 -5.38
CA ALA A 351 -27.66 0.34 -5.29
C ALA A 351 -27.70 -0.32 -6.67
N LEU A 352 -28.56 0.14 -7.59
CA LEU A 352 -28.56 -0.36 -8.97
C LEU A 352 -27.27 0.01 -9.72
N ARG A 353 -26.71 1.20 -9.51
CA ARG A 353 -25.41 1.55 -10.11
C ARG A 353 -24.30 0.67 -9.60
N TYR A 354 -24.33 0.31 -8.32
CA TYR A 354 -23.38 -0.64 -7.76
C TYR A 354 -23.40 -1.99 -8.48
N LEU A 355 -24.57 -2.50 -8.92
CA LEU A 355 -24.64 -3.74 -9.70
C LEU A 355 -23.98 -3.66 -11.10
N LEU A 356 -23.75 -2.45 -11.61
CA LEU A 356 -23.07 -2.21 -12.88
C LEU A 356 -21.57 -1.97 -12.72
N GLU A 357 -21.21 -1.16 -11.71
CA GLU A 357 -19.88 -0.56 -11.58
C GLU A 357 -19.07 -1.09 -10.39
N GLY A 358 -19.72 -1.72 -9.40
CA GLY A 358 -19.09 -2.26 -8.20
C GLY A 358 -18.33 -3.55 -8.50
N ASN A 359 -17.25 -3.78 -7.75
CA ASN A 359 -16.36 -4.93 -7.91
C ASN A 359 -17.11 -6.26 -7.70
N GLN A 360 -18.05 -6.27 -6.75
CA GLN A 360 -18.90 -7.44 -6.44
C GLN A 360 -20.31 -7.38 -7.06
N GLY A 361 -20.53 -6.49 -8.06
CA GLY A 361 -21.86 -6.27 -8.65
C GLY A 361 -22.50 -7.52 -9.26
N ASP A 362 -21.70 -8.41 -9.85
CA ASP A 362 -22.15 -9.69 -10.45
C ASP A 362 -22.69 -10.66 -9.39
N GLU A 363 -21.94 -10.81 -8.30
CA GLU A 363 -22.26 -11.71 -7.19
C GLU A 363 -23.48 -11.19 -6.42
N LEU A 364 -23.51 -9.88 -6.14
CA LEU A 364 -24.63 -9.22 -5.48
C LEU A 364 -25.91 -9.38 -6.32
N ALA A 365 -25.83 -9.19 -7.64
CA ALA A 365 -26.96 -9.40 -8.53
C ALA A 365 -27.47 -10.85 -8.52
N GLU A 366 -26.60 -11.85 -8.34
CA GLU A 366 -27.03 -13.23 -8.16
C GLU A 366 -27.79 -13.44 -6.85
N ARG A 367 -27.32 -12.87 -5.74
CA ARG A 367 -27.98 -13.03 -4.45
C ARG A 367 -29.33 -12.31 -4.42
N VAL A 368 -29.36 -11.04 -4.84
CA VAL A 368 -30.59 -10.24 -4.97
C VAL A 368 -31.65 -10.95 -5.83
N ARG A 369 -31.25 -11.63 -6.92
CA ARG A 369 -32.19 -12.42 -7.75
C ARG A 369 -32.92 -13.52 -6.98
N LYS A 370 -32.27 -14.13 -6.00
CA LYS A 370 -32.84 -15.21 -5.16
C LYS A 370 -33.78 -14.65 -4.09
N GLU A 371 -33.52 -13.42 -3.62
CA GLU A 371 -34.18 -12.84 -2.43
C GLU A 371 -35.12 -11.67 -2.71
N LYS A 372 -35.21 -11.19 -3.96
CA LYS A 372 -36.04 -10.03 -4.34
C LYS A 372 -37.56 -10.17 -4.14
N SER A 373 -38.06 -11.38 -3.87
CA SER A 373 -39.50 -11.66 -3.77
C SER A 373 -40.15 -10.78 -2.69
N GLY A 374 -41.17 -10.00 -3.06
CA GLY A 374 -41.87 -9.10 -2.15
C GLY A 374 -41.13 -7.81 -1.79
N LYS A 375 -40.00 -7.50 -2.45
CA LYS A 375 -39.21 -6.28 -2.27
C LYS A 375 -39.36 -5.34 -3.47
N TRP A 376 -38.93 -4.09 -3.33
CA TRP A 376 -39.05 -3.05 -4.38
C TRP A 376 -38.44 -3.48 -5.73
N VAL A 377 -37.37 -4.29 -5.68
CA VAL A 377 -36.67 -4.83 -6.85
C VAL A 377 -37.54 -5.73 -7.73
N GLU A 378 -38.55 -6.41 -7.19
CA GLU A 378 -39.46 -7.25 -7.98
C GLU A 378 -40.39 -6.41 -8.87
N GLY A 379 -40.76 -5.21 -8.41
CA GLY A 379 -41.65 -4.29 -9.14
C GLY A 379 -40.92 -3.34 -10.09
N LEU A 380 -39.61 -3.51 -10.30
CA LEU A 380 -38.83 -2.63 -11.16
C LEU A 380 -39.25 -2.73 -12.63
N ASP A 381 -39.44 -1.57 -13.24
CA ASP A 381 -39.73 -1.41 -14.67
C ASP A 381 -38.94 -0.22 -15.27
N TRP A 382 -39.10 -0.02 -16.58
CA TRP A 382 -38.44 1.05 -17.31
C TRP A 382 -38.81 2.48 -16.86
N ASN A 383 -39.92 2.65 -16.13
CA ASN A 383 -40.43 3.95 -15.68
C ASN A 383 -40.17 4.21 -14.20
N SER A 384 -39.45 3.31 -13.52
CA SER A 384 -39.17 3.41 -12.09
C SER A 384 -38.30 4.65 -11.78
N GLN A 385 -38.66 5.42 -10.75
CA GLN A 385 -38.02 6.71 -10.43
C GLN A 385 -36.51 6.60 -10.17
N CYS A 386 -36.02 5.45 -9.71
CA CYS A 386 -34.60 5.17 -9.51
C CYS A 386 -33.77 5.22 -10.81
N PHE A 387 -34.40 5.15 -11.99
CA PHE A 387 -33.75 5.30 -13.28
C PHE A 387 -33.79 6.73 -13.85
N SER A 388 -34.28 7.71 -13.09
CA SER A 388 -34.33 9.10 -13.54
C SER A 388 -32.93 9.59 -13.91
N GLY A 389 -32.73 9.99 -15.17
CA GLY A 389 -31.44 10.45 -15.70
C GLY A 389 -30.47 9.34 -16.14
N TRP A 390 -30.89 8.07 -16.11
CA TRP A 390 -30.11 6.96 -16.66
C TRP A 390 -30.30 6.82 -18.17
N ASP A 391 -29.28 6.31 -18.85
CA ASP A 391 -29.42 5.93 -20.25
C ASP A 391 -30.15 4.58 -20.40
N PHE A 392 -30.71 4.35 -21.60
CA PHE A 392 -31.46 3.13 -21.89
C PHE A 392 -30.62 1.85 -21.77
N LYS A 393 -29.32 1.94 -22.05
CA LYS A 393 -28.43 0.78 -22.06
C LYS A 393 -28.15 0.29 -20.65
N ASP A 394 -27.90 1.20 -19.72
CA ASP A 394 -27.65 0.87 -18.31
C ASP A 394 -28.94 0.36 -17.64
N GLN A 395 -30.09 0.93 -17.98
CA GLN A 395 -31.40 0.39 -17.59
C GLN A 395 -31.61 -1.04 -18.12
N ALA A 396 -31.27 -1.28 -19.39
CA ALA A 396 -31.40 -2.60 -20.01
C ALA A 396 -30.46 -3.64 -19.37
N GLU A 397 -29.22 -3.27 -19.06
CA GLU A 397 -28.27 -4.16 -18.37
C GLU A 397 -28.81 -4.59 -17.00
N ILE A 398 -29.46 -3.68 -16.26
CA ILE A 398 -30.11 -4.01 -14.98
C ILE A 398 -31.34 -4.90 -15.17
N LEU A 399 -32.32 -4.46 -15.96
CA LEU A 399 -33.63 -5.09 -16.06
C LEU A 399 -33.62 -6.40 -16.85
N LEU A 400 -32.75 -6.52 -17.87
CA LEU A 400 -32.74 -7.65 -18.80
C LEU A 400 -31.59 -8.63 -18.56
N ARG A 401 -30.54 -8.24 -17.80
CA ARG A 401 -29.36 -9.10 -17.61
C ARG A 401 -28.99 -9.34 -16.16
N ARG A 402 -28.93 -8.31 -15.31
CA ARG A 402 -28.49 -8.47 -13.90
C ARG A 402 -29.56 -9.05 -13.00
N LEU A 403 -30.77 -8.50 -13.04
CA LEU A 403 -31.85 -8.83 -12.10
C LEU A 403 -32.92 -9.85 -12.55
N PRO A 404 -33.07 -10.27 -13.83
CA PRO A 404 -34.09 -11.26 -14.16
C PRO A 404 -33.68 -12.67 -13.71
N THR A 405 -34.65 -13.43 -13.19
CA THR A 405 -34.44 -14.86 -12.86
C THR A 405 -34.46 -15.71 -14.14
N LEU A 406 -33.82 -16.88 -14.11
CA LEU A 406 -33.90 -17.84 -15.23
C LEU A 406 -35.35 -18.16 -15.61
N ALA A 407 -36.26 -18.25 -14.64
CA ALA A 407 -37.69 -18.46 -14.89
C ALA A 407 -38.37 -17.26 -15.58
N GLN A 408 -37.98 -16.01 -15.26
CA GLN A 408 -38.49 -14.80 -15.93
C GLN A 408 -37.94 -14.68 -17.36
N LEU A 409 -36.66 -15.03 -17.57
CA LEU A 409 -36.08 -15.16 -18.91
C LEU A 409 -36.77 -16.27 -19.72
N GLN A 410 -37.12 -17.39 -19.07
CA GLN A 410 -37.82 -18.53 -19.69
C GLN A 410 -39.32 -18.29 -19.93
N ARG A 411 -40.00 -17.43 -19.16
CA ARG A 411 -41.41 -17.05 -19.44
C ARG A 411 -41.57 -16.26 -20.75
N GLY A 412 -40.49 -15.65 -21.25
CA GLY A 412 -40.42 -15.11 -22.62
C GLY A 412 -40.05 -16.14 -23.69
N VAL A 413 -39.73 -17.39 -23.32
CA VAL A 413 -39.36 -18.48 -24.23
C VAL A 413 -40.53 -19.46 -24.31
N SER A 414 -41.38 -19.28 -25.32
CA SER A 414 -42.30 -20.33 -25.79
C SER A 414 -41.52 -21.62 -26.11
N PRO A 415 -42.15 -22.82 -26.15
CA PRO A 415 -41.46 -24.05 -26.55
C PRO A 415 -40.77 -23.82 -27.90
N PRO A 416 -39.66 -24.53 -28.20
CA PRO A 416 -38.91 -24.27 -29.41
C PRO A 416 -39.87 -24.38 -30.59
N PRO A 417 -40.06 -23.32 -31.39
CA PRO A 417 -40.85 -23.46 -32.59
C PRO A 417 -40.17 -24.52 -33.47
N PRO A 418 -40.92 -25.25 -34.32
CA PRO A 418 -40.31 -26.09 -35.34
C PRO A 418 -39.25 -25.24 -36.08
N PRO A 419 -38.14 -25.87 -36.54
CA PRO A 419 -36.95 -25.16 -37.01
C PRO A 419 -37.39 -24.00 -37.92
N PRO A 420 -36.96 -22.75 -37.63
CA PRO A 420 -37.62 -21.58 -38.17
C PRO A 420 -37.65 -21.66 -39.68
N LEU A 421 -38.87 -21.69 -40.23
CA LEU A 421 -39.11 -21.49 -41.65
C LEU A 421 -38.51 -20.13 -42.02
N ALA A 422 -37.41 -20.18 -42.77
CA ALA A 422 -36.80 -19.09 -43.51
C ALA A 422 -36.95 -17.70 -42.86
N ARG A 423 -36.10 -17.40 -41.85
CA ARG A 423 -35.62 -16.00 -41.73
C ARG A 423 -35.03 -15.68 -43.09
N THR A 424 -35.46 -14.60 -43.72
CA THR A 424 -34.92 -14.10 -44.98
C THR A 424 -33.39 -14.09 -44.87
N GLN A 425 -32.75 -15.17 -45.34
CA GLN A 425 -31.32 -15.37 -45.26
C GLN A 425 -30.73 -14.34 -46.21
N ILE A 426 -30.35 -13.19 -45.66
CA ILE A 426 -29.44 -12.30 -46.36
C ILE A 426 -28.26 -13.16 -46.74
N SER A 427 -27.95 -13.18 -48.03
CA SER A 427 -26.86 -14.01 -48.52
C SER A 427 -25.58 -13.64 -47.75
N PRO A 428 -24.68 -14.60 -47.45
CA PRO A 428 -23.42 -14.30 -46.78
C PRO A 428 -22.67 -13.12 -47.42
N LYS A 429 -22.75 -13.03 -48.76
CA LYS A 429 -22.23 -11.94 -49.57
C LYS A 429 -22.84 -10.58 -49.22
N ASP A 430 -24.16 -10.49 -49.12
CA ASP A 430 -24.85 -9.23 -48.80
C ASP A 430 -24.62 -8.82 -47.35
N ALA A 431 -24.63 -9.77 -46.41
CA ALA A 431 -24.36 -9.51 -45.00
C ALA A 431 -22.95 -8.95 -44.81
N LEU A 432 -21.93 -9.61 -45.37
CA LEU A 432 -20.55 -9.16 -45.30
C LEU A 432 -20.33 -7.82 -46.00
N LYS A 433 -21.02 -7.58 -47.13
CA LYS A 433 -20.98 -6.28 -47.81
C LYS A 433 -21.54 -5.17 -46.91
N ARG A 434 -22.66 -5.38 -46.23
CA ARG A 434 -23.24 -4.41 -45.28
C ARG A 434 -22.29 -4.14 -44.12
N ILE A 435 -21.64 -5.18 -43.57
CA ILE A 435 -20.62 -5.03 -42.52
C ILE A 435 -19.45 -4.17 -43.02
N TYR A 436 -18.96 -4.41 -44.23
CA TYR A 436 -17.88 -3.61 -44.80
C TYR A 436 -18.30 -2.15 -45.04
N ASP A 437 -19.48 -1.93 -45.62
CA ASP A 437 -19.97 -0.58 -45.92
C ASP A 437 -20.20 0.22 -44.61
N TRP A 438 -20.72 -0.42 -43.56
CA TRP A 438 -20.82 0.16 -42.22
C TRP A 438 -19.44 0.51 -41.65
N TRP A 439 -18.50 -0.44 -41.68
CA TRP A 439 -17.15 -0.22 -41.19
C TRP A 439 -16.51 0.97 -41.90
N LYS A 440 -16.64 1.05 -43.23
CA LYS A 440 -16.06 2.14 -44.01
C LYS A 440 -16.60 3.51 -43.61
N ALA A 441 -17.89 3.58 -43.25
CA ALA A 441 -18.56 4.82 -42.85
C ALA A 441 -18.23 5.24 -41.41
N GLU A 442 -18.12 4.30 -40.46
CA GLU A 442 -18.09 4.61 -39.02
C GLU A 442 -16.78 4.22 -38.30
N GLN A 443 -15.80 3.60 -38.97
CA GLN A 443 -14.61 3.02 -38.31
C GLN A 443 -13.85 3.95 -37.36
N GLY A 444 -13.79 5.26 -37.63
CA GLY A 444 -12.97 6.19 -36.85
C GLY A 444 -13.29 6.19 -35.35
N GLY A 445 -14.57 6.26 -34.98
CA GLY A 445 -14.99 6.23 -33.58
C GLY A 445 -14.82 4.85 -32.94
N TRP A 446 -15.04 3.79 -33.71
CA TRP A 446 -14.90 2.40 -33.26
C TRP A 446 -13.45 2.01 -32.98
N ILE A 447 -12.51 2.45 -33.81
CA ILE A 447 -11.07 2.23 -33.59
C ILE A 447 -10.63 2.96 -32.33
N GLN A 448 -11.05 4.21 -32.12
CA GLN A 448 -10.71 4.95 -30.89
C GLN A 448 -11.26 4.29 -29.62
N ASP A 449 -12.50 3.78 -29.65
CA ASP A 449 -13.07 3.02 -28.54
C ASP A 449 -12.32 1.70 -28.32
N TYR A 450 -11.98 0.98 -29.38
CA TYR A 450 -11.19 -0.25 -29.33
C TYR A 450 -9.82 -0.02 -28.69
N GLU A 451 -9.05 0.96 -29.19
CA GLU A 451 -7.71 1.25 -28.69
C GLU A 451 -7.73 1.67 -27.22
N ARG A 452 -8.69 2.53 -26.83
CA ARG A 452 -8.89 2.90 -25.43
C ARG A 452 -9.20 1.70 -24.55
N ARG A 453 -9.96 0.71 -25.03
CA ARG A 453 -10.35 -0.46 -24.23
C ARG A 453 -9.28 -1.54 -24.17
N THR A 454 -8.36 -1.57 -25.13
CA THR A 454 -7.37 -2.64 -25.28
C THR A 454 -5.99 -2.25 -24.75
N TYR A 455 -5.51 -1.04 -25.02
CA TYR A 455 -4.14 -0.66 -24.66
C TYR A 455 -4.09 0.10 -23.34
N PRO A 456 -3.12 -0.23 -22.47
CA PRO A 456 -2.87 0.51 -21.24
C PRO A 456 -2.32 1.91 -21.55
N GLY A 457 -2.49 2.83 -20.60
CA GLY A 457 -2.10 4.26 -20.74
C GLY A 457 -0.60 4.52 -20.52
N LEU A 458 0.27 3.58 -20.90
CA LEU A 458 1.68 3.56 -20.50
C LEU A 458 2.43 4.78 -21.06
N ARG A 459 3.22 5.43 -20.19
CA ARG A 459 4.05 6.59 -20.52
C ARG A 459 5.52 6.17 -20.71
N PRO A 460 6.18 6.60 -21.80
CA PRO A 460 5.58 7.22 -22.98
C PRO A 460 4.72 6.20 -23.74
N SER A 461 3.81 6.72 -24.58
CA SER A 461 2.75 6.00 -25.29
C SER A 461 3.14 4.64 -25.85
N PHE A 462 2.19 3.69 -25.88
CA PHE A 462 2.34 2.38 -26.50
C PHE A 462 3.01 2.45 -27.89
N ASN A 463 4.28 2.05 -27.95
CA ASN A 463 5.16 2.17 -29.11
C ASN A 463 5.84 0.83 -29.41
N LEU A 464 5.64 0.29 -30.61
CA LEU A 464 6.24 -0.97 -31.04
C LEU A 464 7.44 -0.77 -31.98
N GLU A 465 7.70 0.47 -32.40
CA GLU A 465 8.80 0.80 -33.30
C GLU A 465 10.16 0.65 -32.61
N GLU A 466 11.19 0.46 -33.42
CA GLU A 466 12.57 0.39 -32.95
C GLU A 466 13.14 1.81 -32.83
N GLU A 467 13.69 2.16 -31.68
CA GLU A 467 14.21 3.51 -31.40
C GLU A 467 15.61 3.70 -32.00
N ASP A 468 16.48 2.71 -31.81
CA ASP A 468 17.85 2.60 -32.32
C ASP A 468 18.13 1.12 -32.64
N VAL A 469 19.17 0.81 -33.43
CA VAL A 469 19.54 -0.59 -33.76
C VAL A 469 19.68 -1.45 -32.49
N GLY A 470 18.76 -2.40 -32.31
CA GLY A 470 18.71 -3.30 -31.16
C GLY A 470 18.09 -2.72 -29.89
N ARG A 471 17.52 -1.51 -29.92
CA ARG A 471 16.79 -0.89 -28.81
C ARG A 471 15.33 -0.65 -29.17
N PHE A 472 14.44 -1.20 -28.37
CA PHE A 472 13.00 -1.09 -28.53
C PHE A 472 12.34 -0.90 -27.16
N ASP A 473 11.10 -0.39 -27.16
CA ASP A 473 10.33 -0.28 -25.93
C ASP A 473 9.85 -1.65 -25.44
N ARG A 474 10.60 -2.21 -24.49
CA ARG A 474 10.26 -3.48 -23.84
C ARG A 474 8.90 -3.43 -23.13
N SER A 475 8.50 -2.27 -22.63
CA SER A 475 7.22 -2.08 -21.94
C SER A 475 6.06 -2.36 -22.88
N SER A 476 6.03 -1.69 -24.04
CA SER A 476 4.99 -1.87 -25.05
C SER A 476 4.99 -3.27 -25.66
N TRP A 477 6.17 -3.83 -25.94
CA TRP A 477 6.26 -5.20 -26.46
C TRP A 477 5.77 -6.23 -25.43
N LEU A 478 6.13 -6.09 -24.15
CA LEU A 478 5.62 -6.97 -23.10
C LEU A 478 4.10 -6.84 -22.94
N ALA A 479 3.56 -5.61 -22.97
CA ALA A 479 2.12 -5.38 -22.95
C ALA A 479 1.42 -6.07 -24.13
N LEU A 480 1.96 -5.99 -25.35
CA LEU A 480 1.40 -6.68 -26.52
C LEU A 480 1.32 -8.19 -26.32
N PHE A 481 2.40 -8.80 -25.85
CA PHE A 481 2.46 -10.25 -25.60
C PHE A 481 1.54 -10.68 -24.45
N LEU A 482 1.42 -9.87 -23.39
CA LEU A 482 0.53 -10.16 -22.27
C LEU A 482 -0.94 -10.02 -22.66
N LEU A 483 -1.31 -8.99 -23.41
CA LEU A 483 -2.66 -8.88 -23.97
C LEU A 483 -2.99 -10.08 -24.87
N GLY A 484 -2.04 -10.50 -25.71
CA GLY A 484 -2.13 -11.75 -26.47
C GLY A 484 -2.33 -12.97 -25.57
N HIS A 485 -1.53 -13.11 -24.51
CA HIS A 485 -1.65 -14.21 -23.54
C HIS A 485 -3.01 -14.23 -22.84
N PHE A 486 -3.53 -13.07 -22.43
CA PHE A 486 -4.78 -12.96 -21.68
C PHE A 486 -6.02 -13.32 -22.50
N HIS A 487 -5.95 -13.25 -23.83
CA HIS A 487 -6.99 -13.81 -24.70
C HIS A 487 -7.21 -15.32 -24.49
N THR A 488 -6.27 -16.04 -23.87
CA THR A 488 -6.44 -17.47 -23.51
C THR A 488 -7.26 -17.71 -22.25
N MET A 489 -7.47 -16.70 -21.40
CA MET A 489 -8.16 -16.84 -20.10
C MET A 489 -9.66 -17.09 -20.26
N GLY A 490 -10.27 -16.63 -21.36
CA GLY A 490 -11.71 -16.75 -21.62
C GLY A 490 -12.57 -15.96 -20.62
N ARG A 491 -13.82 -15.64 -21.01
CA ARG A 491 -14.83 -14.90 -20.22
C ARG A 491 -14.48 -13.46 -19.79
N GLN A 492 -13.20 -13.09 -19.74
CA GLN A 492 -12.74 -11.75 -19.42
C GLN A 492 -12.81 -10.81 -20.64
N ARG A 493 -13.00 -9.51 -20.38
CA ARG A 493 -13.10 -8.45 -21.38
C ARG A 493 -11.76 -7.73 -21.54
N ASN A 494 -11.52 -7.16 -22.72
CA ASN A 494 -10.30 -6.38 -23.01
C ASN A 494 -10.02 -5.29 -21.97
N VAL A 495 -11.07 -4.65 -21.44
CA VAL A 495 -10.95 -3.61 -20.41
C VAL A 495 -10.36 -4.15 -19.11
N GLN A 496 -10.68 -5.39 -18.72
CA GLN A 496 -10.14 -6.00 -17.50
C GLN A 496 -8.66 -6.39 -17.69
N HIS A 497 -8.29 -6.88 -18.88
CA HIS A 497 -6.89 -7.14 -19.22
C HIS A 497 -6.05 -5.87 -19.20
N ARG A 498 -6.59 -4.78 -19.74
CA ARG A 498 -5.98 -3.45 -19.68
C ARG A 498 -5.84 -2.97 -18.24
N ALA A 499 -6.92 -3.03 -17.44
CA ALA A 499 -6.93 -2.55 -16.06
C ALA A 499 -5.87 -3.25 -15.19
N PHE A 500 -5.70 -4.57 -15.33
CA PHE A 500 -4.61 -5.28 -14.64
C PHE A 500 -3.22 -4.70 -14.95
N ILE A 501 -2.94 -4.34 -16.21
CA ILE A 501 -1.66 -3.75 -16.60
C ILE A 501 -1.54 -2.32 -16.06
N ASP A 502 -2.60 -1.51 -16.15
CA ASP A 502 -2.63 -0.16 -15.60
C ASP A 502 -2.35 -0.20 -14.06
N ASP A 503 -2.98 -1.13 -13.33
CA ASP A 503 -2.77 -1.28 -11.87
C ASP A 503 -1.35 -1.77 -11.55
N CYS A 504 -0.78 -2.68 -12.35
CA CYS A 504 0.63 -3.06 -12.19
C CYS A 504 1.58 -1.86 -12.36
N VAL A 505 1.20 -0.84 -13.12
CA VAL A 505 1.99 0.39 -13.30
C VAL A 505 1.87 1.29 -12.09
N GLU A 506 0.66 1.46 -11.57
CA GLU A 506 0.40 2.25 -10.36
C GLU A 506 1.14 1.68 -9.14
N GLU A 507 1.17 0.35 -9.01
CA GLU A 507 1.91 -0.38 -7.96
C GLU A 507 3.44 -0.44 -8.19
N GLY A 508 3.93 0.05 -9.34
CA GLY A 508 5.35 0.01 -9.71
C GLY A 508 5.89 -1.38 -10.11
N TRP A 509 5.04 -2.40 -10.18
CA TRP A 509 5.42 -3.76 -10.60
C TRP A 509 5.78 -3.84 -12.08
N TRP A 510 5.12 -3.03 -12.91
CA TRP A 510 5.32 -3.01 -14.35
C TRP A 510 6.74 -2.61 -14.76
N ASP A 511 7.36 -1.70 -14.00
CA ASP A 511 8.76 -1.30 -14.18
C ASP A 511 9.72 -2.46 -13.92
N ILE A 512 9.34 -3.41 -13.06
CA ILE A 512 10.13 -4.61 -12.79
C ILE A 512 9.89 -5.64 -13.90
N PHE A 513 8.64 -5.86 -14.30
CA PHE A 513 8.29 -6.82 -15.36
C PHE A 513 8.90 -6.47 -16.72
N SER A 514 8.96 -5.19 -17.08
CA SER A 514 9.43 -4.74 -18.40
C SER A 514 10.97 -4.69 -18.52
N LYS A 515 11.72 -4.68 -17.42
CA LYS A 515 13.19 -4.62 -17.44
C LYS A 515 13.83 -5.87 -18.04
N ALA A 516 14.99 -5.68 -18.66
CA ALA A 516 15.78 -6.78 -19.21
C ALA A 516 16.46 -7.61 -18.10
N ASN A 517 16.75 -8.87 -18.40
CA ASN A 517 17.46 -9.82 -17.53
C ASN A 517 16.78 -10.01 -16.15
N PRO A 518 15.50 -10.43 -16.09
CA PRO A 518 14.78 -10.58 -14.83
C PRO A 518 15.42 -11.60 -13.88
N GLU A 519 16.24 -12.53 -14.38
CA GLU A 519 17.02 -13.47 -13.56
C GLU A 519 18.07 -12.80 -12.66
N LYS A 520 18.50 -11.57 -12.99
CA LYS A 520 19.40 -10.78 -12.13
C LYS A 520 18.64 -9.98 -11.06
N ARG A 521 17.31 -10.04 -11.08
CA ARG A 521 16.39 -9.28 -10.23
C ARG A 521 15.42 -10.22 -9.50
N SER A 522 15.88 -11.42 -9.15
CA SER A 522 15.05 -12.44 -8.49
C SER A 522 14.35 -11.89 -7.26
N ASP A 523 15.05 -11.07 -6.47
CA ASP A 523 14.55 -10.54 -5.20
C ASP A 523 13.45 -9.49 -5.44
N GLU A 524 13.60 -8.64 -6.47
CA GLU A 524 12.54 -7.69 -6.88
C GLU A 524 11.29 -8.46 -7.35
N TRP A 525 11.46 -9.54 -8.12
CA TRP A 525 10.35 -10.38 -8.58
C TRP A 525 9.70 -11.19 -7.45
N MET A 526 10.45 -11.67 -6.46
CA MET A 526 9.88 -12.35 -5.29
C MET A 526 9.15 -11.35 -4.39
N GLY A 527 9.68 -10.14 -4.22
CA GLY A 527 9.04 -9.08 -3.45
C GLY A 527 7.66 -8.68 -3.97
N ILE A 528 7.43 -8.75 -5.30
CA ILE A 528 6.09 -8.55 -5.88
C ILE A 528 5.11 -9.61 -5.38
N LEU A 529 5.50 -10.90 -5.35
CA LEU A 529 4.63 -11.96 -4.85
C LEU A 529 4.36 -11.82 -3.36
N GLU A 530 5.38 -11.49 -2.57
CA GLU A 530 5.23 -11.26 -1.13
C GLU A 530 4.29 -10.08 -0.84
N THR A 531 4.46 -8.98 -1.57
CA THR A 531 3.59 -7.79 -1.47
C THR A 531 2.17 -8.12 -1.91
N TYR A 532 2.01 -8.78 -3.06
CA TYR A 532 0.71 -9.18 -3.58
C TYR A 532 -0.03 -10.07 -2.57
N ILE A 533 0.61 -11.14 -2.07
CA ILE A 533 0.03 -12.09 -1.11
C ILE A 533 -0.30 -11.40 0.21
N SER A 534 0.61 -10.57 0.74
CA SER A 534 0.40 -9.88 2.02
C SER A 534 -0.72 -8.84 1.96
N ASN A 535 -0.97 -8.28 0.78
CA ASN A 535 -2.04 -7.32 0.55
C ASN A 535 -3.41 -8.00 0.28
N GLN A 536 -3.45 -9.32 0.00
CA GLN A 536 -4.71 -10.06 -0.17
C GLN A 536 -5.27 -10.49 1.20
N VAL A 537 -5.97 -9.60 1.88
CA VAL A 537 -6.55 -9.89 3.21
C VAL A 537 -8.00 -10.41 3.11
N ASP A 538 -8.83 -9.83 2.23
CA ASP A 538 -10.27 -10.15 2.15
C ASP A 538 -10.76 -10.62 0.76
N SER A 539 -10.08 -10.28 -0.33
CA SER A 539 -10.39 -10.80 -1.67
C SER A 539 -9.13 -10.86 -2.53
N SER A 540 -9.09 -11.80 -3.46
CA SER A 540 -7.96 -11.99 -4.38
C SER A 540 -8.12 -11.12 -5.63
N GLN A 541 -7.87 -9.82 -5.52
CA GLN A 541 -7.94 -8.91 -6.67
C GLN A 541 -6.93 -9.35 -7.74
N TYR A 542 -7.42 -9.54 -8.98
CA TYR A 542 -6.64 -10.05 -10.10
C TYR A 542 -5.98 -11.43 -9.90
N GLU A 543 -6.51 -12.29 -9.01
CA GLU A 543 -5.98 -13.66 -8.82
C GLU A 543 -5.84 -14.42 -10.14
N VAL A 544 -6.84 -14.29 -11.01
CA VAL A 544 -6.84 -14.92 -12.33
C VAL A 544 -5.67 -14.46 -13.20
N TRP A 545 -5.21 -13.22 -13.08
CA TRP A 545 -4.04 -12.72 -13.80
C TRP A 545 -2.74 -13.07 -13.09
N MET A 546 -2.70 -12.96 -11.76
CA MET A 546 -1.52 -13.31 -10.96
C MET A 546 -1.23 -14.82 -10.97
N ASN A 547 -2.23 -15.68 -11.22
CA ASN A 547 -2.01 -17.10 -11.52
C ASN A 547 -1.15 -17.33 -12.78
N HIS A 548 -0.98 -16.31 -13.61
CA HIS A 548 -0.14 -16.33 -14.80
C HIS A 548 1.24 -15.69 -14.58
N TYR A 549 1.64 -15.46 -13.33
CA TYR A 549 2.94 -14.86 -12.97
C TYR A 549 4.14 -15.55 -13.66
N VAL A 550 4.13 -16.88 -13.73
CA VAL A 550 5.18 -17.66 -14.41
C VAL A 550 5.21 -17.35 -15.91
N SER A 551 4.05 -17.13 -16.53
CA SER A 551 3.96 -16.73 -17.93
C SER A 551 4.46 -15.29 -18.15
N ILE A 552 4.15 -14.38 -17.21
CA ILE A 552 4.68 -13.00 -17.21
C ILE A 552 6.21 -13.02 -17.14
N TYR A 553 6.78 -13.78 -16.19
CA TYR A 553 8.23 -13.94 -16.06
C TYR A 553 8.87 -14.53 -17.32
N LYS A 554 8.28 -15.59 -17.88
CA LYS A 554 8.75 -16.24 -19.11
C LYS A 554 8.77 -15.27 -20.29
N LEU A 555 7.70 -14.49 -20.49
CA LEU A 555 7.59 -13.52 -21.57
C LEU A 555 8.59 -12.37 -21.37
N SER A 556 8.75 -11.86 -20.15
CA SER A 556 9.75 -10.83 -19.83
C SER A 556 11.18 -11.31 -20.11
N ARG A 557 11.53 -12.51 -19.63
CA ARG A 557 12.88 -13.08 -19.75
C ARG A 557 13.31 -13.31 -21.19
N HIS A 558 12.40 -13.76 -22.03
CA HIS A 558 12.69 -14.14 -23.41
C HIS A 558 12.11 -13.16 -24.44
N LEU A 559 11.76 -11.94 -24.00
CA LEU A 559 11.05 -10.94 -24.80
C LEU A 559 11.75 -10.65 -26.13
N ASP A 560 13.06 -10.47 -26.11
CA ASP A 560 13.88 -10.16 -27.28
C ASP A 560 13.79 -11.30 -28.31
N SER A 561 14.00 -12.54 -27.88
CA SER A 561 13.88 -13.72 -28.75
C SER A 561 12.47 -13.87 -29.32
N TYR A 562 11.42 -13.60 -28.53
CA TYR A 562 10.04 -13.67 -29.03
C TYR A 562 9.73 -12.54 -30.01
N ARG A 563 10.17 -11.31 -29.74
CA ARG A 563 10.07 -10.18 -30.68
C ARG A 563 10.72 -10.54 -32.01
N GLU A 564 11.98 -10.96 -32.00
CA GLU A 564 12.72 -11.32 -33.22
C GLU A 564 12.05 -12.46 -34.00
N ALA A 565 11.52 -13.46 -33.29
CA ALA A 565 10.79 -14.54 -33.93
C ALA A 565 9.57 -14.02 -34.70
N PHE A 566 8.76 -13.11 -34.12
CA PHE A 566 7.62 -12.53 -34.82
C PHE A 566 8.04 -11.58 -35.95
N LEU A 567 9.10 -10.78 -35.78
CA LEU A 567 9.61 -9.89 -36.85
C LEU A 567 10.18 -10.67 -38.04
N SER A 568 10.72 -11.87 -37.81
CA SER A 568 11.20 -12.75 -38.89
C SER A 568 10.11 -13.13 -39.90
N ILE A 569 8.82 -12.95 -39.59
CA ILE A 569 7.72 -13.18 -40.54
C ILE A 569 7.91 -12.36 -41.83
N ASP A 570 8.49 -11.16 -41.74
CA ASP A 570 8.73 -10.30 -42.91
C ASP A 570 9.84 -10.83 -43.82
N SER A 571 10.75 -11.68 -43.34
CA SER A 571 11.83 -12.26 -44.14
C SER A 571 11.43 -13.54 -44.90
N HIS A 572 10.18 -13.99 -44.79
CA HIS A 572 9.70 -15.20 -45.45
C HIS A 572 8.95 -14.86 -46.75
N ASP A 573 9.43 -15.39 -47.88
CA ASP A 573 8.79 -15.24 -49.20
C ASP A 573 7.47 -16.02 -49.35
N HIS A 574 7.14 -16.89 -48.38
CA HIS A 574 5.98 -17.78 -48.40
C HIS A 574 5.10 -17.55 -47.17
N MET A 575 3.89 -18.08 -47.19
CA MET A 575 2.95 -18.01 -46.07
C MET A 575 3.63 -18.46 -44.76
N PRO A 576 3.63 -17.62 -43.70
CA PRO A 576 4.41 -17.90 -42.51
C PRO A 576 3.88 -19.11 -41.75
N ASN A 577 4.80 -19.95 -41.26
CA ASN A 577 4.46 -21.05 -40.36
C ASN A 577 4.41 -20.55 -38.91
N LEU A 578 3.25 -20.03 -38.49
CA LEU A 578 3.08 -19.45 -37.16
C LEU A 578 3.36 -20.45 -36.02
N ASP A 579 3.07 -21.74 -36.21
CA ASP A 579 3.42 -22.78 -35.21
C ASP A 579 4.94 -22.90 -35.01
N GLY A 580 5.71 -22.77 -36.10
CA GLY A 580 7.18 -22.72 -36.06
C GLY A 580 7.72 -21.46 -35.39
N ILE A 581 7.06 -20.30 -35.57
CA ILE A 581 7.42 -19.04 -34.88
C ILE A 581 7.21 -19.18 -33.36
N LEU A 582 6.13 -19.83 -32.94
CA LEU A 582 5.81 -20.04 -31.53
C LEU A 582 6.72 -21.08 -30.84
N LYS A 583 7.41 -21.94 -31.62
CA LYS A 583 8.29 -23.02 -31.12
C LYS A 583 9.74 -22.82 -31.58
N THR A 584 10.33 -21.71 -31.15
CA THR A 584 11.63 -21.23 -31.69
C THR A 584 12.75 -22.27 -31.66
N LEU A 585 12.92 -23.01 -30.55
CA LEU A 585 13.99 -24.01 -30.38
C LEU A 585 13.91 -25.19 -31.36
N THR A 586 12.70 -25.54 -31.81
CA THR A 586 12.48 -26.68 -32.72
C THR A 586 12.39 -26.24 -34.19
N ASN A 587 12.41 -24.94 -34.46
CA ASN A 587 12.29 -24.41 -35.81
C ASN A 587 13.67 -24.37 -36.49
N PRO A 588 13.88 -25.11 -37.59
CA PRO A 588 15.16 -25.12 -38.32
C PRO A 588 15.61 -23.74 -38.78
N VAL A 589 14.68 -22.82 -39.05
CA VAL A 589 14.97 -21.45 -39.54
C VAL A 589 15.76 -20.64 -38.50
N PHE A 590 15.60 -20.95 -37.21
CA PHE A 590 16.28 -20.23 -36.13
C PHE A 590 17.55 -20.92 -35.63
N GLN A 591 17.90 -22.09 -36.18
CA GLN A 591 19.13 -22.78 -35.81
C GLN A 591 20.36 -22.00 -36.31
N GLY A 592 21.21 -21.57 -35.37
CA GLY A 592 22.41 -20.77 -35.65
C GLY A 592 22.19 -19.25 -35.73
N GLY A 593 20.94 -18.77 -35.66
CA GLY A 593 20.58 -17.34 -35.76
C GLY A 593 20.42 -16.61 -34.41
N GLY A 594 20.70 -17.26 -33.28
CA GLY A 594 20.63 -16.66 -31.94
C GLY A 594 19.24 -16.55 -31.32
N ILE A 595 18.16 -16.78 -32.09
CA ILE A 595 16.78 -16.83 -31.57
C ILE A 595 16.56 -18.17 -30.85
N ALA A 596 16.70 -18.18 -29.53
CA ALA A 596 16.49 -19.36 -28.70
C ALA A 596 15.61 -19.01 -27.49
N ALA A 597 14.36 -19.49 -27.50
CA ALA A 597 13.44 -19.32 -26.38
C ALA A 597 12.50 -20.52 -26.19
N PRO A 598 12.03 -20.79 -24.95
CA PRO A 598 11.03 -21.83 -24.71
C PRO A 598 9.76 -21.63 -25.55
N PRO A 599 9.05 -22.71 -25.93
CA PRO A 599 7.86 -22.62 -26.77
C PRO A 599 6.75 -21.78 -26.10
N ILE A 600 6.09 -20.91 -26.86
CA ILE A 600 5.00 -20.01 -26.42
C ILE A 600 3.66 -20.31 -27.07
N ASP A 601 3.56 -21.42 -27.80
CA ASP A 601 2.32 -21.90 -28.44
C ASP A 601 1.17 -22.04 -27.44
N LYS A 602 1.39 -22.66 -26.29
CA LYS A 602 0.38 -22.78 -25.22
C LYS A 602 0.17 -21.49 -24.44
N THR A 603 1.20 -20.63 -24.36
CA THR A 603 1.09 -19.34 -23.66
C THR A 603 0.19 -18.40 -24.46
N LEU A 604 0.44 -18.23 -25.76
CA LEU A 604 -0.36 -17.31 -26.57
C LEU A 604 -1.65 -17.95 -27.11
N GLY A 605 -1.65 -19.24 -27.43
CA GLY A 605 -2.81 -19.91 -28.01
C GLY A 605 -3.38 -19.13 -29.21
N LEU A 606 -4.68 -18.80 -29.14
CA LEU A 606 -5.36 -17.98 -30.14
C LEU A 606 -4.87 -16.52 -30.17
N GLY A 607 -4.31 -16.04 -29.06
CA GLY A 607 -3.70 -14.73 -28.93
C GLY A 607 -2.45 -14.53 -29.80
N ALA A 608 -1.89 -15.59 -30.37
CA ALA A 608 -0.87 -15.44 -31.42
C ALA A 608 -1.43 -14.66 -32.63
N CYS A 609 -2.69 -14.91 -33.01
CA CYS A 609 -3.36 -14.17 -34.08
C CYS A 609 -3.59 -12.70 -33.67
N PHE A 610 -3.80 -12.41 -32.38
CA PHE A 610 -3.89 -11.05 -31.86
C PHE A 610 -2.57 -10.29 -32.04
N VAL A 611 -1.45 -10.90 -31.64
CA VAL A 611 -0.11 -10.30 -31.78
C VAL A 611 0.18 -10.02 -33.25
N VAL A 612 -0.02 -11.00 -34.13
CA VAL A 612 0.19 -10.84 -35.57
C VAL A 612 -0.69 -9.73 -36.16
N ARG A 613 -1.99 -9.74 -35.84
CA ARG A 613 -2.93 -8.71 -36.30
C ARG A 613 -2.49 -7.32 -35.90
N GLU A 614 -2.02 -7.14 -34.67
CA GLU A 614 -1.60 -5.84 -34.18
C GLU A 614 -0.27 -5.37 -34.77
N LEU A 615 0.70 -6.26 -34.92
CA LEU A 615 1.94 -5.93 -35.62
C LEU A 615 1.68 -5.53 -37.07
N ARG A 616 0.74 -6.22 -37.74
CA ARG A 616 0.35 -5.90 -39.12
C ARG A 616 -0.43 -4.58 -39.21
N ARG A 617 -1.41 -4.36 -38.34
CA ARG A 617 -2.24 -3.14 -38.27
C ARG A 617 -1.43 -1.89 -37.96
N LYS A 618 -0.43 -2.00 -37.09
CA LYS A 618 0.49 -0.90 -36.72
C LYS A 618 1.63 -0.70 -37.73
N GLY A 619 1.69 -1.49 -38.80
CA GLY A 619 2.70 -1.35 -39.86
C GLY A 619 4.09 -1.88 -39.50
N ILE A 620 4.22 -2.61 -38.38
CA ILE A 620 5.46 -3.26 -37.95
C ILE A 620 5.77 -4.44 -38.88
N LEU A 621 4.77 -5.27 -39.18
CA LEU A 621 4.88 -6.30 -40.21
C LEU A 621 4.38 -5.76 -41.55
N LYS A 622 5.19 -5.89 -42.59
CA LYS A 622 4.90 -5.41 -43.95
C LYS A 622 4.43 -6.54 -44.87
N ASN A 623 4.73 -7.79 -44.54
CA ASN A 623 4.38 -8.95 -45.36
C ASN A 623 2.87 -9.22 -45.37
N ALA A 624 2.21 -8.99 -46.50
CA ALA A 624 0.78 -9.24 -46.68
C ALA A 624 0.40 -10.73 -46.63
N GLN A 625 1.36 -11.66 -46.77
CA GLN A 625 1.12 -13.10 -46.63
C GLN A 625 0.68 -13.49 -45.20
N VAL A 626 0.80 -12.57 -44.24
CA VAL A 626 0.37 -12.76 -42.85
C VAL A 626 -1.12 -12.43 -42.62
N ASP A 627 -1.79 -11.79 -43.58
CA ASP A 627 -3.20 -11.38 -43.47
C ASP A 627 -4.15 -12.54 -43.07
N PRO A 628 -3.98 -13.79 -43.54
CA PRO A 628 -4.80 -14.93 -43.10
C PRO A 628 -4.71 -15.26 -41.60
N PHE A 629 -3.67 -14.79 -40.90
CA PHE A 629 -3.46 -14.98 -39.47
C PHE A 629 -3.88 -13.77 -38.61
N CYS A 630 -4.41 -12.73 -39.25
CA CYS A 630 -4.80 -11.49 -38.57
C CYS A 630 -6.24 -11.51 -38.05
N TYR A 631 -6.90 -12.67 -37.94
CA TYR A 631 -8.26 -12.79 -37.40
C TYR A 631 -8.24 -13.57 -36.11
N VAL A 632 -8.50 -12.92 -34.98
CA VAL A 632 -8.47 -13.59 -33.68
C VAL A 632 -9.73 -14.45 -33.54
N PRO A 633 -9.64 -15.80 -33.56
CA PRO A 633 -10.81 -16.67 -33.66
C PRO A 633 -11.41 -16.96 -32.28
N VAL A 634 -11.71 -15.90 -31.53
CA VAL A 634 -12.41 -15.99 -30.25
C VAL A 634 -13.85 -16.52 -30.44
N GLY A 635 -14.41 -17.17 -29.43
CA GLY A 635 -15.71 -17.89 -29.54
C GLY A 635 -16.81 -17.07 -30.19
N ARG A 636 -17.02 -15.83 -29.73
CA ARG A 636 -18.01 -14.89 -30.26
C ARG A 636 -17.83 -14.55 -31.76
N VAL A 637 -16.59 -14.44 -32.24
CA VAL A 637 -16.30 -14.17 -33.67
C VAL A 637 -16.57 -15.43 -34.48
N ARG A 638 -16.18 -16.60 -33.96
CA ARG A 638 -16.49 -17.89 -34.60
C ARG A 638 -17.99 -18.11 -34.71
N GLU A 639 -18.74 -17.85 -33.65
CA GLU A 639 -20.21 -17.92 -33.63
C GLU A 639 -20.85 -16.97 -34.64
N LEU A 640 -20.38 -15.72 -34.71
CA LEU A 640 -20.84 -14.75 -35.70
C LEU A 640 -20.54 -15.24 -37.13
N CYS A 641 -19.31 -15.64 -37.41
CA CYS A 641 -18.92 -16.16 -38.73
C CYS A 641 -19.72 -17.41 -39.11
N SER A 642 -19.93 -18.35 -38.18
CA SER A 642 -20.79 -19.52 -38.41
C SER A 642 -22.24 -19.14 -38.68
N SER A 643 -22.78 -18.14 -37.98
CA SER A 643 -24.13 -17.63 -38.26
C SER A 643 -24.26 -16.99 -39.66
N LEU A 644 -23.16 -16.46 -40.19
CA LEU A 644 -23.05 -15.93 -41.54
C LEU A 644 -22.78 -17.01 -42.60
N GLY A 645 -22.62 -18.27 -42.22
CA GLY A 645 -22.41 -19.40 -43.14
C GLY A 645 -20.97 -19.93 -43.22
N CYS A 646 -20.06 -19.48 -42.34
CA CYS A 646 -18.69 -20.02 -42.27
C CYS A 646 -18.68 -21.41 -41.61
N SER A 647 -18.40 -22.45 -42.40
CA SER A 647 -18.26 -23.83 -41.94
C SER A 647 -16.81 -24.19 -41.61
N GLY A 648 -16.60 -25.23 -40.76
CA GLY A 648 -15.28 -25.81 -40.52
C GLY A 648 -14.49 -25.19 -39.36
N LEU A 649 -15.08 -24.25 -38.60
CA LEU A 649 -14.46 -23.67 -37.42
C LEU A 649 -14.42 -24.67 -36.26
N ASN A 650 -13.28 -24.76 -35.56
CA ASN A 650 -13.13 -25.64 -34.41
C ASN A 650 -13.92 -25.08 -33.21
N ALA A 651 -14.54 -25.94 -32.38
CA ALA A 651 -15.33 -25.51 -31.22
C ALA A 651 -14.49 -24.83 -30.12
N GLN A 652 -13.26 -25.30 -29.89
CA GLN A 652 -12.31 -24.73 -28.93
C GLN A 652 -11.50 -23.56 -29.51
N GLY A 653 -11.53 -23.38 -30.83
CA GLY A 653 -10.75 -22.38 -31.54
C GLY A 653 -9.32 -22.85 -31.82
N SER A 654 -8.80 -22.51 -33.00
CA SER A 654 -7.40 -22.76 -33.37
C SER A 654 -6.81 -21.61 -34.16
N ILE A 655 -5.48 -21.49 -34.25
CA ILE A 655 -4.82 -20.54 -35.17
C ILE A 655 -5.30 -20.76 -36.62
N ASN A 656 -5.58 -22.01 -37.00
CA ASN A 656 -6.07 -22.35 -38.34
C ASN A 656 -7.47 -21.78 -38.62
N ASP A 657 -8.27 -21.54 -37.58
CA ASP A 657 -9.60 -20.93 -37.73
C ASP A 657 -9.49 -19.49 -38.25
N SER A 658 -8.40 -18.77 -37.95
CA SER A 658 -8.12 -17.45 -38.55
C SER A 658 -8.09 -17.53 -40.08
N LYS A 659 -7.43 -18.56 -40.62
CA LYS A 659 -7.36 -18.77 -42.08
C LYS A 659 -8.72 -19.10 -42.67
N ILE A 660 -9.48 -19.97 -41.99
CA ILE A 660 -10.83 -20.34 -42.42
C ILE A 660 -11.73 -19.10 -42.48
N ILE A 661 -11.65 -18.21 -41.48
CA ILE A 661 -12.37 -16.94 -41.48
C ILE A 661 -11.92 -16.05 -42.65
N TYR A 662 -10.60 -15.90 -42.86
CA TYR A 662 -10.05 -15.12 -43.97
C TYR A 662 -10.51 -15.64 -45.35
N ASP A 663 -10.44 -16.95 -45.58
CA ASP A 663 -10.85 -17.59 -46.83
C ASP A 663 -12.36 -17.45 -47.07
N PHE A 664 -13.17 -17.60 -46.01
CA PHE A 664 -14.61 -17.35 -46.06
C PHE A 664 -14.93 -15.91 -46.46
N LEU A 665 -14.26 -14.93 -45.85
CA LEU A 665 -14.41 -13.52 -46.21
C LEU A 665 -13.97 -13.27 -47.65
N GLY A 666 -12.84 -13.83 -48.09
CA GLY A 666 -12.34 -13.71 -49.47
C GLY A 666 -13.22 -14.37 -50.52
N GLY A 667 -14.00 -15.39 -50.15
CA GLY A 667 -15.00 -16.01 -51.03
C GLY A 667 -16.24 -15.14 -51.29
N HIS A 668 -16.49 -14.14 -50.43
CA HIS A 668 -17.71 -13.32 -50.47
C HIS A 668 -17.46 -11.81 -50.67
N LEU A 669 -16.32 -11.31 -50.20
CA LEU A 669 -15.84 -9.94 -50.39
C LEU A 669 -14.76 -9.90 -51.47
N ARG A 670 -14.57 -8.72 -52.08
CA ARG A 670 -13.41 -8.50 -52.95
C ARG A 670 -12.13 -8.49 -52.09
N GLN A 671 -11.02 -8.90 -52.67
CA GLN A 671 -9.76 -9.11 -51.96
C GLN A 671 -9.21 -7.85 -51.26
N ASP A 672 -9.49 -6.66 -51.81
CA ASP A 672 -9.17 -5.35 -51.22
C ASP A 672 -10.01 -5.00 -49.98
N ARG A 673 -11.10 -5.71 -49.73
CA ARG A 673 -12.05 -5.45 -48.65
C ARG A 673 -11.94 -6.42 -47.48
N VAL A 674 -11.27 -7.56 -47.70
CA VAL A 674 -11.16 -8.62 -46.69
C VAL A 674 -10.52 -8.08 -45.42
N THR A 675 -9.48 -7.26 -45.53
CA THR A 675 -8.73 -6.72 -44.38
C THR A 675 -9.47 -5.65 -43.57
N PHE A 676 -10.68 -5.23 -43.97
CA PHE A 676 -11.42 -4.14 -43.33
C PHE A 676 -10.56 -2.89 -43.10
N ASP A 677 -9.92 -2.39 -44.17
CA ASP A 677 -8.97 -1.27 -44.11
C ASP A 677 -7.81 -1.49 -43.10
N GLY A 678 -7.33 -2.74 -42.99
CA GLY A 678 -6.24 -3.11 -42.08
C GLY A 678 -6.68 -3.36 -40.63
N CYS A 679 -7.97 -3.37 -40.34
CA CYS A 679 -8.52 -3.62 -38.99
C CYS A 679 -9.00 -5.06 -38.77
N TYR A 680 -9.02 -5.88 -39.82
CA TYR A 680 -9.25 -7.33 -39.78
C TYR A 680 -10.49 -7.74 -39.00
N ASP A 681 -10.34 -8.42 -37.86
CA ASP A 681 -11.44 -8.96 -37.06
C ASP A 681 -12.07 -7.97 -36.08
N ILE A 682 -11.50 -6.77 -35.88
CA ILE A 682 -12.06 -5.73 -34.99
C ILE A 682 -13.56 -5.46 -35.28
N PRO A 683 -14.00 -5.27 -36.55
CA PRO A 683 -15.41 -5.03 -36.85
C PRO A 683 -16.28 -6.24 -36.47
N LEU A 684 -15.80 -7.46 -36.70
CA LEU A 684 -16.49 -8.69 -36.33
C LEU A 684 -16.60 -8.85 -34.82
N GLN A 685 -15.54 -8.50 -34.08
CA GLN A 685 -15.57 -8.50 -32.62
C GLN A 685 -16.60 -7.51 -32.07
N ILE A 686 -16.68 -6.29 -32.62
CA ILE A 686 -17.64 -5.27 -32.21
C ILE A 686 -19.08 -5.75 -32.46
N LEU A 687 -19.35 -6.32 -33.63
CA LEU A 687 -20.69 -6.84 -33.96
C LEU A 687 -21.06 -8.07 -33.14
N ALA A 688 -20.07 -8.88 -32.76
CA ALA A 688 -20.30 -10.02 -31.88
C ALA A 688 -20.55 -9.59 -30.42
N GLU A 689 -20.07 -8.41 -30.00
CA GLU A 689 -20.33 -7.84 -28.67
C GLU A 689 -21.63 -7.02 -28.59
N LYS A 690 -22.01 -6.33 -29.66
CA LYS A 690 -23.13 -5.36 -29.67
C LYS A 690 -24.27 -5.82 -30.55
N ASP A 691 -25.21 -6.55 -29.95
CA ASP A 691 -26.39 -7.11 -30.63
C ASP A 691 -27.23 -6.06 -31.36
N ASP A 692 -27.45 -4.89 -30.77
CA ASP A 692 -28.22 -3.82 -31.39
C ASP A 692 -27.58 -3.31 -32.70
N GLN A 693 -26.24 -3.18 -32.70
CA GLN A 693 -25.50 -2.77 -33.89
C GLN A 693 -25.54 -3.87 -34.96
N ARG A 694 -25.37 -5.13 -34.54
CA ARG A 694 -25.49 -6.28 -35.42
C ARG A 694 -26.86 -6.33 -36.09
N GLN A 695 -27.94 -6.14 -35.34
CA GLN A 695 -29.30 -6.10 -35.88
C GLN A 695 -29.51 -4.89 -36.82
N ARG A 696 -29.00 -3.71 -36.47
CA ARG A 696 -29.10 -2.50 -37.31
C ARG A 696 -28.43 -2.68 -38.69
N ILE A 697 -27.33 -3.43 -38.73
CA ILE A 697 -26.52 -3.60 -39.95
C ILE A 697 -27.01 -4.80 -40.77
N LEU A 698 -27.42 -5.88 -40.11
CA LEU A 698 -27.78 -7.13 -40.76
C LEU A 698 -29.28 -7.28 -41.03
N ASN A 699 -30.16 -6.44 -40.48
CA ASN A 699 -31.55 -6.34 -40.91
C ASN A 699 -31.70 -5.16 -41.86
#